data_AF-A0A946RBL0-F1
#
_entry.id   AF-A0A946RBL0-F1
#
_cell.length_a   1.000
_cell.length_b   1.000
_cell.length_c   1.000
_cell.angle_alpha   90.00
_cell.angle_beta   90.00
_cell.angle_gamma   90.00
#
_symmetry.space_group_name_H-M   'P 1'
#
loop_
_entity.id
_entity.type
_entity.pdbx_description
1 polymer ?
#
loop_
_entity_poly.entity_id
_entity_poly.type
_entity_poly.pdbx_seq_one_letter_code
_entity_poly.pdbx_strand_id
1 'polypeptide(L)'
;MRKYPLLGLYEDRLFPSISLAIALMHYNVSFDDVEIIPSQYLRFDLPSPDEHGRSEIVIPINKEGMMQVNWAGNWEDADGNFDIMHYPYNVLKDFQETEFQNYVMAAYKKLANLSHNGNIKATFKPALASINANKKQIMDAAKKLLPMVMAEKWILANPTGTAAEFNKLPPFMFNEVKNNNIIASAFLDSNRVTDVTFAELIKANALHYEFGIPEYQFSTIKQYQDDLIEAIKNADESGQKGLKKSQAKFALIERNFQIISNLNNNNMIHEQRPLYFYPSSQRLVAGKEDKGNSKLIVPFEFVGKKLYYGLTATGTHDLNPMPFNPRYPMVGLHANALNTILDNKLIHEVSKSWVLLIIILVGMVLAFGVPSLTPVQGGATIGVLLIGYTYLCFYLFSNQHIWLDLFGPGITMTIGYLGITVYNYIQEEKNKQFLKESFGTYVSPELIDQMYESGEEPSLGGEEGYHTAFFTDIQSFSAFSEKLTASELVFLLNQYLTDMTDVLLENNGTLDKYIGDAIVAFYGAPIEIKDHEYLSCITAIKMQESLDLLRQSWQAEGDRWPEIVHHMQNRIGISTGQMVTGNMGSKARMNYTMMGDNVNTAARLESSAKQYGVYIQIANSTYEPVKDRMVVRDLDNVRVMGKNEPVKVWELISEVGQEPEQYKKILPAYHEALALYKNQDWQKAIDAFKASDALEDMFSGRKTNPSRVYIPRCEHFLSNPPGDDWDGVWTLTSK
;
A
#
# COMPACT_ATOMS: atom_id res chain seq x y z
N MET A 1 15.85 4.37 18.18
CA MET A 1 16.32 5.47 19.05
C MET A 1 16.38 4.98 20.49
N ARG A 2 17.22 5.60 21.32
CA ARG A 2 17.34 5.26 22.74
C ARG A 2 17.19 6.53 23.57
N LYS A 3 16.47 6.43 24.69
CA LYS A 3 16.41 7.50 25.68
C LYS A 3 17.69 7.48 26.52
N TYR A 4 18.32 8.64 26.65
CA TYR A 4 19.55 8.82 27.41
C TYR A 4 19.29 9.81 28.55
N PRO A 5 19.57 9.44 29.81
CA PRO A 5 19.39 10.35 30.94
C PRO A 5 20.43 11.47 30.91
N LEU A 6 19.98 12.72 30.86
CA LEU A 6 20.86 13.89 31.01
C LEU A 6 21.05 14.29 32.46
N LEU A 7 20.10 13.92 33.30
CA LEU A 7 20.06 14.25 34.71
C LEU A 7 19.93 12.95 35.51
N GLY A 8 20.69 12.85 36.59
CA GLY A 8 20.49 11.87 37.64
C GLY A 8 19.93 12.56 38.88
N LEU A 9 18.88 12.00 39.47
CA LEU A 9 18.43 12.40 40.78
C LEU A 9 19.08 11.47 41.81
N TYR A 10 19.86 12.03 42.73
CA TYR A 10 20.42 11.30 43.85
C TYR A 10 20.10 12.05 45.13
N GLU A 11 19.37 11.38 46.04
CA GLU A 11 18.69 12.02 47.17
C GLU A 11 17.81 13.18 46.67
N ASP A 12 18.02 14.39 47.17
CA ASP A 12 17.26 15.58 46.80
C ASP A 12 18.07 16.53 45.88
N ARG A 13 19.06 16.00 45.15
CA ARG A 13 19.94 16.79 44.27
C ARG A 13 20.01 16.23 42.87
N LEU A 14 20.02 17.14 41.90
CA LEU A 14 20.23 16.83 40.49
C LEU A 14 21.73 16.83 40.18
N PHE A 15 22.16 15.83 39.43
CA PHE A 15 23.52 15.70 38.91
C PHE A 15 23.48 15.59 37.39
N PRO A 16 24.35 16.32 36.66
CA PRO A 16 24.45 16.14 35.23
C PRO A 16 25.04 14.76 34.92
N SER A 17 24.56 14.12 33.86
CA SER A 17 25.22 12.94 33.30
C SER A 17 26.60 13.31 32.74
N ILE A 18 27.46 12.31 32.55
CA ILE A 18 28.84 12.54 32.05
C ILE A 18 28.82 13.33 30.73
N SER A 19 27.88 13.02 29.82
CA SER A 19 27.77 13.71 28.54
C SER A 19 27.36 15.18 28.69
N LEU A 20 26.39 15.46 29.58
CA LEU A 20 25.99 16.84 29.88
C LEU A 20 27.11 17.61 30.57
N ALA A 21 27.77 17.00 31.56
CA ALA A 21 28.88 17.63 32.29
C ALA A 21 30.03 17.99 31.34
N ILE A 22 30.41 17.10 30.42
CA ILE A 22 31.45 17.37 29.42
C ILE A 22 31.00 18.45 28.43
N ALA A 23 29.71 18.50 28.04
CA ALA A 23 29.19 19.56 27.19
C ALA A 23 29.27 20.93 27.88
N LEU A 24 28.84 21.02 29.15
CA LEU A 24 28.92 22.24 29.95
C LEU A 24 30.37 22.70 30.14
N MET A 25 31.29 21.78 30.44
CA MET A 25 32.73 22.08 30.52
C MET A 25 33.30 22.57 29.18
N HIS A 26 32.86 21.98 28.06
CA HIS A 26 33.31 22.38 26.73
C HIS A 26 32.93 23.83 26.40
N TYR A 27 31.72 24.24 26.81
CA TYR A 27 31.23 25.61 26.62
C TYR A 27 31.54 26.55 27.79
N ASN A 28 32.24 26.07 28.82
CA ASN A 28 32.58 26.82 30.03
C ASN A 28 31.33 27.39 30.75
N VAL A 29 30.29 26.58 30.89
CA VAL A 29 29.00 26.91 31.54
C VAL A 29 28.89 26.16 32.87
N SER A 30 28.39 26.81 33.93
CA SER A 30 28.12 26.14 35.21
C SER A 30 26.83 25.32 35.12
N PHE A 31 26.75 24.20 35.85
CA PHE A 31 25.50 23.45 35.95
C PHE A 31 24.38 24.25 36.63
N ASP A 32 24.73 25.20 37.50
CA ASP A 32 23.76 26.09 38.16
C ASP A 32 23.06 27.06 37.19
N ASP A 33 23.66 27.30 36.01
CA ASP A 33 23.11 28.19 34.97
C ASP A 33 22.18 27.44 34.00
N VAL A 34 21.91 26.16 34.25
CA VAL A 34 21.08 25.32 33.39
C VAL A 34 19.61 25.42 33.80
N GLU A 35 18.78 25.92 32.88
CA GLU A 35 17.33 25.92 33.02
C GLU A 35 16.77 24.53 32.68
N ILE A 36 15.96 23.96 33.57
CA ILE A 36 15.37 22.63 33.40
C ILE A 36 13.85 22.74 33.51
N ILE A 37 13.14 22.53 32.39
CA ILE A 37 11.68 22.43 32.36
C ILE A 37 11.29 21.00 31.97
N PRO A 38 10.82 20.18 32.94
CA PRO A 38 10.41 18.80 32.67
C PRO A 38 9.38 18.68 31.53
N SER A 39 9.54 17.67 30.68
CA SER A 39 8.72 17.44 29.47
C SER A 39 8.84 18.49 28.37
N GLN A 40 9.71 19.49 28.51
CA GLN A 40 9.96 20.50 27.48
C GLN A 40 11.42 20.48 27.07
N TYR A 41 12.30 21.03 27.90
CA TYR A 41 13.71 21.20 27.54
C TYR A 41 14.63 21.36 28.76
N LEU A 42 15.90 21.12 28.51
CA LEU A 42 17.04 21.60 29.28
C LEU A 42 17.76 22.64 28.43
N ARG A 43 18.01 23.83 28.98
CA ARG A 43 18.55 24.96 28.23
C ARG A 43 19.69 25.63 28.99
N PHE A 44 20.70 26.08 28.26
CA PHE A 44 21.77 26.93 28.80
C PHE A 44 22.32 27.87 27.74
N ASP A 45 22.67 29.09 28.17
CA ASP A 45 23.23 30.13 27.31
C ASP A 45 24.75 29.93 27.12
N LEU A 46 25.26 30.24 25.94
CA LEU A 46 26.66 30.10 25.61
C LEU A 46 27.40 31.44 25.83
N PRO A 47 28.58 31.46 26.49
CA PRO A 47 29.36 32.69 26.68
C PRO A 47 29.79 33.35 25.37
N SER A 48 29.95 32.55 24.31
CA SER A 48 30.24 32.97 22.95
C SER A 48 29.54 32.03 21.97
N PRO A 49 29.16 32.49 20.77
CA PRO A 49 28.59 31.62 19.75
C PRO A 49 29.48 30.43 19.44
N ASP A 50 28.88 29.25 19.28
CA ASP A 50 29.62 28.04 18.92
C ASP A 50 29.96 27.97 17.43
N GLU A 51 30.58 26.86 17.00
CA GLU A 51 30.94 26.60 15.60
C GLU A 51 29.73 26.50 14.64
N HIS A 52 28.53 26.36 15.20
CA HIS A 52 27.26 26.35 14.47
C HIS A 52 26.51 27.69 14.57
N GLY A 53 27.11 28.71 15.19
CA GLY A 53 26.53 30.04 15.37
C GLY A 53 25.42 30.12 16.42
N ARG A 54 25.27 29.10 17.28
CA ARG A 54 24.27 29.09 18.36
C ARG A 54 24.72 29.98 19.51
N SER A 55 23.81 30.77 20.07
CA SER A 55 24.03 31.54 21.31
C SER A 55 23.50 30.82 22.56
N GLU A 56 22.69 29.79 22.38
CA GLU A 56 22.13 28.96 23.44
C GLU A 56 21.97 27.52 22.94
N ILE A 57 21.94 26.56 23.86
CA ILE A 57 21.68 25.15 23.56
C ILE A 57 20.38 24.76 24.26
N VAL A 58 19.42 24.25 23.49
CA VAL A 58 18.09 23.82 23.97
C VAL A 58 17.90 22.34 23.65
N ILE A 59 18.01 21.49 24.67
CA ILE A 59 17.92 20.03 24.54
C ILE A 59 16.52 19.56 24.95
N PRO A 60 15.74 18.96 24.05
CA PRO A 60 14.45 18.38 24.40
C PRO A 60 14.60 17.24 25.42
N ILE A 61 13.85 17.32 26.51
CA ILE A 61 13.82 16.28 27.55
C ILE A 61 12.41 15.83 27.86
N ASN A 62 12.27 14.55 28.19
CA ASN A 62 11.02 14.02 28.72
C ASN A 62 10.83 14.39 30.21
N LYS A 63 9.72 13.95 30.81
CA LYS A 63 9.41 14.14 32.24
C LYS A 63 10.47 13.61 33.21
N GLU A 64 11.28 12.65 32.77
CA GLU A 64 12.34 12.00 33.56
C GLU A 64 13.73 12.61 33.27
N GLY A 65 13.80 13.73 32.52
CA GLY A 65 15.08 14.37 32.19
C GLY A 65 15.92 13.61 31.16
N MET A 66 15.28 12.76 30.35
CA MET A 66 15.98 12.00 29.30
C MET A 66 15.83 12.68 27.94
N MET A 67 16.93 12.77 27.20
CA MET A 67 16.94 13.18 25.79
C MET A 67 16.80 11.95 24.87
N GLN A 68 16.35 12.19 23.65
CA GLN A 68 16.41 11.19 22.59
C GLN A 68 17.79 11.23 21.93
N VAL A 69 18.46 10.08 21.88
CA VAL A 69 19.73 9.92 21.18
C VAL A 69 19.49 9.04 19.97
N ASN A 70 19.74 9.60 18.78
CA ASN A 70 19.83 8.80 17.57
C ASN A 70 21.23 8.21 17.46
N TRP A 71 21.34 7.16 16.66
CA TRP A 71 22.63 6.68 16.19
C TRP A 71 23.25 7.77 15.31
N ALA A 72 24.28 8.44 15.82
CA ALA A 72 25.10 9.38 15.07
C ALA A 72 26.10 8.59 14.21
N GLY A 73 25.61 8.06 13.09
CA GLY A 73 26.42 7.64 11.95
C GLY A 73 27.39 6.48 12.16
N ASN A 74 27.94 6.00 11.04
CA ASN A 74 29.21 5.31 11.10
C ASN A 74 30.19 6.34 11.64
N TRP A 75 30.94 5.90 12.61
CA TRP A 75 32.08 6.45 13.32
C TRP A 75 33.08 7.23 12.45
N GLU A 76 32.69 8.02 11.46
CA GLU A 76 33.49 8.62 10.39
C GLU A 76 33.12 10.11 10.23
N ASP A 77 34.14 10.98 10.11
CA ASP A 77 33.99 12.40 9.80
C ASP A 77 33.62 12.63 8.32
N ALA A 78 33.50 13.91 7.91
CA ALA A 78 33.12 14.29 6.54
C ALA A 78 34.08 13.77 5.45
N ASP A 79 35.30 13.36 5.84
CA ASP A 79 36.33 12.80 4.96
C ASP A 79 36.40 11.25 5.06
N GLY A 80 35.50 10.62 5.83
CA GLY A 80 35.47 9.17 6.03
C GLY A 80 36.43 8.66 7.12
N ASN A 81 37.00 9.53 7.97
CA ASN A 81 37.96 9.14 9.01
C ASN A 81 37.33 8.93 10.38
N PHE A 82 37.85 7.95 11.12
CA PHE A 82 37.13 7.43 12.28
C PHE A 82 37.08 8.40 13.49
N ASP A 83 35.92 8.95 13.88
CA ASP A 83 35.80 10.01 14.92
C ASP A 83 35.70 9.49 16.37
N ILE A 84 35.55 8.17 16.59
CA ILE A 84 35.70 7.57 17.93
C ILE A 84 36.69 6.40 17.87
N MET A 85 37.97 6.70 18.05
CA MET A 85 39.02 5.68 18.06
C MET A 85 39.01 4.90 19.37
N HIS A 86 38.80 3.58 19.30
CA HIS A 86 38.96 2.72 20.47
C HIS A 86 40.44 2.47 20.74
N TYR A 87 40.92 2.92 21.90
CA TYR A 87 42.26 2.62 22.41
C TYR A 87 42.17 1.53 23.48
N PRO A 88 42.74 0.34 23.24
CA PRO A 88 42.89 -0.66 24.28
C PRO A 88 43.68 -0.10 25.46
N TYR A 89 43.26 -0.41 26.69
CA TYR A 89 43.90 0.14 27.90
C TYR A 89 45.40 -0.21 27.99
N ASN A 90 45.78 -1.42 27.57
CA ASN A 90 47.20 -1.82 27.50
C ASN A 90 47.99 -0.94 26.54
N VAL A 91 47.44 -0.56 25.39
CA VAL A 91 48.11 0.34 24.43
C VAL A 91 48.33 1.72 25.04
N LEU A 92 47.36 2.25 25.80
CA LEU A 92 47.54 3.53 26.50
C LEU A 92 48.54 3.44 27.65
N LYS A 93 48.56 2.32 28.37
CA LYS A 93 49.54 2.06 29.42
C LYS A 93 50.96 1.98 28.84
N ASP A 94 51.13 1.21 27.77
CA ASP A 94 52.40 1.10 27.07
C ASP A 94 52.83 2.48 26.56
N PHE A 95 51.91 3.23 25.93
CA PHE A 95 52.17 4.61 25.48
C PHE A 95 52.65 5.51 26.60
N GLN A 96 51.99 5.46 27.77
CA GLN A 96 52.42 6.22 28.94
C GLN A 96 53.85 5.86 29.34
N GLU A 97 54.20 4.57 29.37
CA GLU A 97 55.53 4.11 29.76
C GLU A 97 56.61 4.50 28.73
N THR A 98 56.36 4.29 27.43
CA THR A 98 57.33 4.57 26.37
C THR A 98 57.55 6.06 26.14
N GLU A 99 56.50 6.88 26.28
CA GLU A 99 56.55 8.32 26.02
C GLU A 99 56.77 9.17 27.28
N PHE A 100 56.85 8.56 28.47
CA PHE A 100 57.03 9.30 29.72
C PHE A 100 58.25 10.24 29.70
N GLN A 101 59.37 9.79 29.12
CA GLN A 101 60.57 10.63 29.00
C GLN A 101 60.33 11.85 28.11
N ASN A 102 59.55 11.69 27.03
CA ASN A 102 59.15 12.79 26.15
C ASN A 102 58.20 13.74 26.87
N TYR A 103 57.27 13.23 27.68
CA TYR A 103 56.41 14.06 28.54
C TYR A 103 57.23 14.92 29.52
N VAL A 104 58.18 14.32 30.26
CA VAL A 104 59.01 15.07 31.23
C VAL A 104 59.82 16.15 30.51
N MET A 105 60.38 15.83 29.35
CA MET A 105 61.13 16.79 28.53
C MET A 105 60.25 17.93 28.01
N ALA A 106 59.06 17.62 27.51
CA ALA A 106 58.10 18.60 27.01
C ALA A 106 57.58 19.52 28.13
N ALA A 107 57.25 18.96 29.30
CA ALA A 107 56.82 19.73 30.48
C ALA A 107 57.92 20.65 31.00
N TYR A 108 59.17 20.15 31.08
CA TYR A 108 60.33 20.93 31.47
C TYR A 108 60.53 22.13 30.56
N LYS A 109 60.37 21.89 29.26
CA LYS A 109 60.57 22.89 28.24
C LYS A 109 59.46 23.92 28.18
N LYS A 110 58.20 23.50 28.31
CA LYS A 110 57.06 24.40 28.47
C LYS A 110 57.30 25.35 29.64
N LEU A 111 57.75 24.84 30.79
CA LEU A 111 58.11 25.65 31.95
C LEU A 111 59.28 26.60 31.66
N ALA A 112 60.32 26.13 30.96
CA ALA A 112 61.47 26.96 30.63
C ALA A 112 61.09 28.13 29.70
N ASN A 113 60.24 27.87 28.71
CA ASN A 113 59.80 28.86 27.73
C ASN A 113 58.83 29.87 28.35
N LEU A 114 57.87 29.43 29.17
CA LEU A 114 56.89 30.32 29.81
C LEU A 114 57.48 31.16 30.95
N SER A 115 58.35 30.59 31.78
CA SER A 115 58.76 31.22 33.04
C SER A 115 60.20 31.75 33.06
N HIS A 116 61.04 31.34 32.09
CA HIS A 116 62.49 31.61 32.15
C HIS A 116 63.12 31.95 30.78
N ASN A 117 62.34 32.43 29.80
CA ASN A 117 62.81 32.79 28.45
C ASN A 117 63.68 31.71 27.80
N GLY A 118 63.32 30.43 27.98
CA GLY A 118 64.04 29.28 27.42
C GLY A 118 65.34 28.91 28.15
N ASN A 119 65.63 29.46 29.33
CA ASN A 119 66.82 29.11 30.10
C ASN A 119 66.65 27.79 30.87
N ILE A 120 67.17 26.71 30.27
CA ILE A 120 67.12 25.35 30.85
C ILE A 120 67.76 25.29 32.25
N LYS A 121 68.91 25.96 32.49
CA LYS A 121 69.58 25.86 33.79
C LYS A 121 68.77 26.50 34.92
N ALA A 122 68.15 27.65 34.65
CA ALA A 122 67.32 28.37 35.63
C ALA A 122 66.04 27.60 35.99
N THR A 123 65.55 26.77 35.06
CA THR A 123 64.28 26.02 35.18
C THR A 123 64.39 24.78 36.07
N PHE A 124 65.61 24.32 36.41
CA PHE A 124 65.79 23.05 37.12
C PHE A 124 65.12 23.00 38.50
N LYS A 125 65.26 24.05 39.32
CA LYS A 125 64.67 24.08 40.67
C LYS A 125 63.13 24.17 40.63
N PRO A 126 62.52 25.06 39.82
CA PRO A 126 61.07 25.07 39.61
C PRO A 126 60.51 23.74 39.07
N ALA A 127 61.20 23.11 38.12
CA ALA A 127 60.77 21.84 37.53
C ALA A 127 60.61 20.70 38.56
N LEU A 128 61.44 20.67 39.61
CA LEU A 128 61.33 19.68 40.69
C LEU A 128 60.03 19.81 41.50
N ALA A 129 59.40 20.99 41.50
CA ALA A 129 58.16 21.24 42.23
C ALA A 129 56.91 21.08 41.36
N SER A 130 57.02 21.35 40.04
CA SER A 130 55.86 21.43 39.14
C SER A 130 55.67 20.23 38.22
N ILE A 131 56.72 19.43 37.96
CA ILE A 131 56.64 18.27 37.07
C ILE A 131 56.49 17.00 37.90
N ASN A 132 55.46 16.21 37.60
CA ASN A 132 55.21 14.93 38.26
C ASN A 132 56.19 13.84 37.76
N ALA A 133 57.47 13.97 38.14
CA ALA A 133 58.54 13.04 37.82
C ALA A 133 59.59 13.02 38.93
N ASN A 134 60.36 11.93 39.04
CA ASN A 134 61.39 11.86 40.05
C ASN A 134 62.60 12.76 39.72
N LYS A 135 63.39 13.12 40.73
CA LYS A 135 64.57 14.01 40.58
C LYS A 135 65.56 13.52 39.53
N LYS A 136 65.73 12.19 39.38
CA LYS A 136 66.63 11.59 38.39
C LYS A 136 66.14 11.87 36.96
N GLN A 137 64.85 11.63 36.70
CA GLN A 137 64.21 11.88 35.41
C GLN A 137 64.28 13.37 35.02
N ILE A 138 64.02 14.28 35.97
CA ILE A 138 64.11 15.73 35.73
C ILE A 138 65.56 16.15 35.43
N MET A 139 66.54 15.59 36.15
CA MET A 139 67.96 15.83 35.87
C MET A 139 68.37 15.30 34.49
N ASP A 140 67.92 14.12 34.12
CA ASP A 140 68.20 13.52 32.82
C ASP A 140 67.58 14.35 31.68
N ALA A 141 66.35 14.83 31.85
CA ALA A 141 65.70 15.73 30.90
C ALA A 141 66.49 17.04 30.72
N ALA A 142 66.90 17.68 31.82
CA ALA A 142 67.67 18.93 31.79
C ALA A 142 69.05 18.76 31.11
N LYS A 143 69.77 17.66 31.43
CA LYS A 143 71.07 17.35 30.83
C LYS A 143 70.98 17.16 29.32
N LYS A 144 69.92 16.52 28.85
CA LYS A 144 69.75 16.22 27.44
C LYS A 144 69.20 17.41 26.64
N LEU A 145 68.33 18.23 27.22
CA LEU A 145 67.81 19.47 26.60
C LEU A 145 68.89 20.54 26.40
N LEU A 146 69.83 20.66 27.34
CA LEU A 146 70.85 21.71 27.31
C LEU A 146 71.67 21.76 25.99
N PRO A 147 72.27 20.66 25.50
CA PRO A 147 72.98 20.68 24.22
C PRO A 147 72.05 20.84 23.01
N MET A 148 70.78 20.40 23.09
CA MET A 148 69.80 20.58 22.00
C MET A 148 69.41 22.05 21.83
N VAL A 149 69.22 22.79 22.93
CA VAL A 149 68.96 24.24 22.89
C VAL A 149 70.15 25.01 22.35
N MET A 150 71.38 24.60 22.67
CA MET A 150 72.58 25.18 22.07
C MET A 150 72.66 24.90 20.57
N ALA A 151 72.37 23.66 20.15
CA ALA A 151 72.36 23.26 18.75
C ALA A 151 71.32 24.04 17.94
N GLU A 152 70.10 24.22 18.46
CA GLU A 152 69.08 25.01 17.77
C GLU A 152 69.46 26.48 17.60
N LYS A 153 69.94 27.14 18.67
CA LYS A 153 70.37 28.54 18.56
C LYS A 153 71.45 28.69 17.48
N TRP A 154 72.32 27.69 17.36
CA TRP A 154 73.34 27.66 16.32
C TRP A 154 72.76 27.38 14.92
N ILE A 155 71.82 26.43 14.79
CA ILE A 155 71.13 26.10 13.52
C ILE A 155 70.36 27.31 12.99
N LEU A 156 69.65 28.04 13.86
CA LEU A 156 68.92 29.26 13.49
C LEU A 156 69.87 30.37 13.02
N ALA A 157 71.06 30.47 13.61
CA ALA A 157 72.09 31.41 13.16
C ALA A 157 72.84 30.94 11.89
N ASN A 158 72.86 29.64 11.60
CA ASN A 158 73.59 29.02 10.49
C ASN A 158 72.71 27.98 9.75
N PRO A 159 71.72 28.41 8.94
CA PRO A 159 70.73 27.49 8.34
C PRO A 159 71.34 26.40 7.45
N THR A 160 72.40 26.74 6.70
CA THR A 160 73.12 25.81 5.82
C THR A 160 74.19 24.98 6.53
N GLY A 161 74.44 25.24 7.82
CA GLY A 161 75.52 24.60 8.57
C GLY A 161 75.31 23.10 8.79
N THR A 162 76.43 22.36 8.89
CA THR A 162 76.45 20.90 9.04
C THR A 162 76.79 20.46 10.46
N ALA A 163 76.47 19.21 10.82
CA ALA A 163 76.79 18.66 12.13
C ALA A 163 78.30 18.69 12.47
N ALA A 164 79.16 18.60 11.44
CA ALA A 164 80.61 18.65 11.58
C ALA A 164 81.11 20.03 12.08
N GLU A 165 80.40 21.11 11.76
CA GLU A 165 80.76 22.48 12.13
C GLU A 165 80.39 22.81 13.60
N PHE A 166 79.34 22.21 14.15
CA PHE A 166 78.92 22.47 15.53
C PHE A 166 79.73 21.68 16.57
N ASN A 167 80.09 20.43 16.27
CA ASN A 167 80.93 19.48 17.05
C ASN A 167 80.60 19.31 18.57
N LYS A 168 79.50 19.87 19.07
CA LYS A 168 79.05 19.79 20.48
C LYS A 168 77.85 18.85 20.70
N LEU A 169 77.31 18.30 19.62
CA LEU A 169 76.19 17.35 19.62
C LEU A 169 76.46 16.28 18.56
N PRO A 170 76.21 14.98 18.84
CA PRO A 170 76.42 13.92 17.85
C PRO A 170 75.64 14.18 16.55
N PRO A 171 76.17 13.82 15.36
CA PRO A 171 75.52 14.11 14.08
C PRO A 171 74.08 13.62 13.96
N PHE A 172 73.78 12.44 14.52
CA PHE A 172 72.42 11.92 14.50
C PHE A 172 71.45 12.78 15.32
N MET A 173 71.85 13.29 16.49
CA MET A 173 70.99 14.18 17.28
C MET A 173 70.87 15.57 16.66
N PHE A 174 71.97 16.09 16.09
CA PHE A 174 71.99 17.38 15.42
C PHE A 174 71.05 17.40 14.21
N ASN A 175 71.13 16.37 13.35
CA ASN A 175 70.29 16.26 12.17
C ASN A 175 68.81 16.07 12.51
N GLU A 176 68.48 15.37 13.61
CA GLU A 176 67.11 15.25 14.10
C GLU A 176 66.55 16.61 14.55
N VAL A 177 67.29 17.38 15.35
CA VAL A 177 66.89 18.75 15.75
C VAL A 177 66.69 19.63 14.51
N LYS A 178 67.61 19.54 13.53
CA LYS A 178 67.53 20.31 12.28
C LYS A 178 66.28 19.94 11.48
N ASN A 179 66.03 18.65 11.23
CA ASN A 179 64.85 18.17 10.49
C ASN A 179 63.54 18.56 11.18
N ASN A 180 63.44 18.37 12.49
CA ASN A 180 62.23 18.71 13.25
C ASN A 180 61.95 20.22 13.21
N ASN A 181 62.99 21.06 13.28
CA ASN A 181 62.82 22.51 13.15
C ASN A 181 62.48 22.94 11.72
N ILE A 182 62.93 22.23 10.68
CA ILE A 182 62.52 22.46 9.29
C ILE A 182 61.03 22.13 9.13
N ILE A 183 60.58 20.96 9.61
CA ILE A 183 59.17 20.55 9.59
C ILE A 183 58.30 21.60 10.30
N ALA A 184 58.68 22.00 11.51
CA ALA A 184 57.91 22.98 12.27
C ALA A 184 57.95 24.39 11.67
N SER A 185 58.97 24.73 10.89
CA SER A 185 59.01 26.03 10.20
C SER A 185 58.11 26.01 8.97
N ALA A 186 57.96 24.86 8.30
CA ALA A 186 57.00 24.69 7.22
C ALA A 186 55.55 24.90 7.69
N PHE A 187 55.19 24.42 8.89
CA PHE A 187 53.85 24.65 9.47
C PHE A 187 53.59 26.10 9.90
N LEU A 188 54.64 26.86 10.23
CA LEU A 188 54.54 28.25 10.69
C LEU A 188 54.65 29.28 9.55
N ASP A 189 54.89 28.84 8.31
CA ASP A 189 55.02 29.73 7.16
C ASP A 189 53.65 30.24 6.71
N SER A 190 53.32 31.48 7.08
CA SER A 190 52.07 32.14 6.74
C SER A 190 51.89 32.45 5.25
N ASN A 191 52.94 32.30 4.44
CA ASN A 191 52.90 32.59 2.99
C ASN A 191 52.56 31.35 2.14
N ARG A 192 52.37 30.19 2.77
CA ARG A 192 52.13 28.92 2.08
C ARG A 192 50.67 28.78 1.67
N VAL A 193 50.44 28.29 0.45
CA VAL A 193 49.10 28.11 -0.15
C VAL A 193 48.59 26.67 -0.02
N THR A 194 49.48 25.70 0.23
CA THR A 194 49.17 24.27 0.31
C THR A 194 49.48 23.69 1.68
N ASP A 195 48.67 22.73 2.11
CA ASP A 195 48.89 21.99 3.36
C ASP A 195 50.25 21.28 3.37
N VAL A 196 50.92 21.33 4.51
CA VAL A 196 52.22 20.70 4.68
C VAL A 196 52.04 19.18 4.77
N THR A 197 52.56 18.44 3.79
CA THR A 197 52.57 16.97 3.82
C THR A 197 53.98 16.41 3.94
N PHE A 198 54.12 15.24 4.56
CA PHE A 198 55.43 14.61 4.72
C PHE A 198 56.07 14.26 3.37
N ALA A 199 55.28 13.77 2.41
CA ALA A 199 55.75 13.44 1.06
C ALA A 199 56.30 14.67 0.31
N GLU A 200 55.68 15.83 0.49
CA GLU A 200 56.15 17.08 -0.12
C GLU A 200 57.51 17.51 0.43
N LEU A 201 57.70 17.47 1.76
CA LEU A 201 58.97 17.83 2.40
C LEU A 201 60.12 16.91 1.97
N ILE A 202 59.83 15.62 1.75
CA ILE A 202 60.80 14.66 1.21
C ILE A 202 61.10 14.95 -0.26
N LYS A 203 60.08 15.20 -1.09
CA LYS A 203 60.24 15.51 -2.52
C LYS A 203 61.00 16.81 -2.77
N ALA A 204 60.80 17.81 -1.92
CA ALA A 204 61.52 19.09 -1.96
C ALA A 204 62.99 18.97 -1.51
N ASN A 205 63.43 17.77 -1.09
CA ASN A 205 64.76 17.51 -0.53
C ASN A 205 65.13 18.47 0.62
N ALA A 206 64.11 18.89 1.39
CA ALA A 206 64.27 19.85 2.48
C ALA A 206 64.77 19.18 3.77
N LEU A 207 64.56 17.87 3.91
CA LEU A 207 64.94 17.10 5.10
C LEU A 207 66.27 16.38 4.89
N HIS A 208 67.12 16.38 5.91
CA HIS A 208 68.38 15.65 5.91
C HIS A 208 68.12 14.14 6.07
N TYR A 209 67.92 13.44 4.95
CA TYR A 209 67.67 12.01 4.89
C TYR A 209 68.39 11.35 3.70
N GLU A 210 68.88 10.13 3.89
CA GLU A 210 69.51 9.32 2.84
C GLU A 210 68.64 8.08 2.61
N PHE A 211 68.10 7.92 1.40
CA PHE A 211 67.19 6.83 1.03
C PHE A 211 67.79 5.43 1.14
N GLY A 212 69.13 5.30 1.23
CA GLY A 212 69.84 4.02 1.36
C GLY A 212 69.92 3.20 0.07
N ILE A 213 68.94 3.36 -0.83
CA ILE A 213 68.97 2.82 -2.20
C ILE A 213 69.76 3.78 -3.10
N PRO A 214 70.80 3.31 -3.83
CA PRO A 214 71.55 4.15 -4.75
C PRO A 214 70.65 4.79 -5.83
N GLU A 215 70.85 6.08 -6.09
CA GLU A 215 70.16 6.83 -7.16
C GLU A 215 68.62 6.82 -7.11
N TYR A 216 68.04 6.62 -5.92
CA TYR A 216 66.60 6.53 -5.74
C TYR A 216 65.85 7.83 -6.03
N GLN A 217 64.81 7.77 -6.86
CA GLN A 217 63.91 8.88 -7.15
C GLN A 217 62.60 8.72 -6.39
N PHE A 218 62.35 9.60 -5.42
CA PHE A 218 61.15 9.52 -4.58
C PHE A 218 59.88 9.88 -5.34
N SER A 219 58.90 8.97 -5.31
CA SER A 219 57.56 9.18 -5.88
C SER A 219 56.50 9.35 -4.79
N THR A 220 56.27 8.29 -4.00
CA THR A 220 55.33 8.26 -2.88
C THR A 220 55.93 7.53 -1.68
N ILE A 221 55.40 7.81 -0.48
CA ILE A 221 55.84 7.14 0.76
C ILE A 221 55.66 5.63 0.66
N LYS A 222 54.51 5.17 0.14
CA LYS A 222 54.19 3.75 0.00
C LYS A 222 55.15 3.04 -0.95
N GLN A 223 55.37 3.63 -2.13
CA GLN A 223 56.31 3.07 -3.10
C GLN A 223 57.73 2.96 -2.50
N TYR A 224 58.20 4.00 -1.81
CA TYR A 224 59.50 3.95 -1.15
C TYR A 224 59.59 2.86 -0.07
N GLN A 225 58.56 2.69 0.75
CA GLN A 225 58.54 1.63 1.77
C GLN A 225 58.56 0.24 1.13
N ASP A 226 57.80 0.02 0.06
CA ASP A 226 57.77 -1.24 -0.69
C ASP A 226 59.14 -1.53 -1.34
N ASP A 227 59.72 -0.53 -2.03
CA ASP A 227 61.04 -0.63 -2.67
C ASP A 227 62.14 -0.92 -1.64
N LEU A 228 62.06 -0.31 -0.44
CA LEU A 228 63.02 -0.52 0.64
C LEU A 228 62.89 -1.92 1.26
N ILE A 229 61.66 -2.43 1.40
CA ILE A 229 61.42 -3.81 1.86
C ILE A 229 62.00 -4.81 0.85
N GLU A 230 61.79 -4.58 -0.44
CA GLU A 230 62.35 -5.42 -1.50
C GLU A 230 63.88 -5.35 -1.54
N ALA A 231 64.46 -4.15 -1.45
CA ALA A 231 65.90 -3.95 -1.37
C ALA A 231 66.53 -4.65 -0.16
N ILE A 232 65.85 -4.63 1.01
CA ILE A 232 66.31 -5.35 2.21
C ILE A 232 66.29 -6.86 1.99
N LYS A 233 65.27 -7.40 1.30
CA LYS A 233 65.19 -8.86 1.01
C LYS A 233 66.31 -9.32 0.08
N ASN A 234 66.73 -8.46 -0.85
CA ASN A 234 67.69 -8.80 -1.90
C ASN A 234 69.15 -8.46 -1.56
N ALA A 235 69.41 -7.76 -0.44
CA ALA A 235 70.76 -7.36 -0.04
C ALA A 235 71.52 -8.43 0.78
N ASP A 236 72.85 -8.34 0.76
CA ASP A 236 73.76 -9.10 1.64
C ASP A 236 73.69 -8.61 3.10
N GLU A 237 74.26 -9.36 4.06
CA GLU A 237 74.14 -9.01 5.50
C GLU A 237 74.60 -7.58 5.84
N SER A 238 75.63 -7.08 5.15
CA SER A 238 76.14 -5.71 5.32
C SER A 238 75.18 -4.66 4.74
N GLY A 239 74.68 -4.88 3.51
CA GLY A 239 73.69 -4.03 2.85
C GLY A 239 72.35 -4.00 3.60
N GLN A 240 71.91 -5.15 4.13
CA GLN A 240 70.71 -5.25 4.97
C GLN A 240 70.79 -4.37 6.21
N LYS A 241 71.96 -4.31 6.87
CA LYS A 241 72.16 -3.46 8.05
C LYS A 241 72.09 -1.97 7.70
N GLY A 242 72.63 -1.57 6.55
CA GLY A 242 72.54 -0.22 6.02
C GLY A 242 71.09 0.19 5.70
N LEU A 243 70.38 -0.64 4.93
CA LEU A 243 69.01 -0.39 4.52
C LEU A 243 68.02 -0.40 5.70
N LYS A 244 68.17 -1.32 6.67
CA LYS A 244 67.38 -1.31 7.92
C LYS A 244 67.61 -0.04 8.74
N LYS A 245 68.83 0.53 8.71
CA LYS A 245 69.13 1.81 9.37
C LYS A 245 68.44 2.98 8.65
N SER A 246 68.42 2.99 7.32
CA SER A 246 67.65 3.97 6.54
C SER A 246 66.14 3.85 6.78
N GLN A 247 65.61 2.63 6.86
CA GLN A 247 64.21 2.35 7.21
C GLN A 247 63.84 2.91 8.59
N ALA A 248 64.65 2.62 9.61
CA ALA A 248 64.41 3.11 10.96
C ALA A 248 64.47 4.65 11.06
N LYS A 249 65.40 5.29 10.33
CA LYS A 249 65.47 6.76 10.24
C LYS A 249 64.24 7.35 9.55
N PHE A 250 63.77 6.74 8.47
CA PHE A 250 62.58 7.21 7.76
C PHE A 250 61.35 7.17 8.68
N ALA A 251 61.13 6.04 9.35
CA ALA A 251 60.04 5.87 10.31
C ALA A 251 60.12 6.88 11.48
N LEU A 252 61.34 7.22 11.94
CA LEU A 252 61.53 8.24 12.97
C LEU A 252 61.15 9.64 12.47
N ILE A 253 61.56 10.02 11.26
CA ILE A 253 61.21 11.32 10.68
C ILE A 253 59.69 11.39 10.43
N GLU A 254 59.08 10.33 9.92
CA GLU A 254 57.63 10.22 9.73
C GLU A 254 56.88 10.38 11.07
N ARG A 255 57.33 9.70 12.12
CA ARG A 255 56.78 9.85 13.48
C ARG A 255 56.94 11.28 13.99
N ASN A 256 58.12 11.88 13.83
CA ASN A 256 58.36 13.26 14.27
C ASN A 256 57.49 14.26 13.50
N PHE A 257 57.27 14.04 12.21
CA PHE A 257 56.35 14.84 11.41
C PHE A 257 54.93 14.81 12.02
N GLN A 258 54.43 13.62 12.38
CA GLN A 258 53.11 13.49 13.02
C GLN A 258 53.05 14.18 14.38
N ILE A 259 54.09 14.06 15.22
CA ILE A 259 54.17 14.78 16.51
C ILE A 259 54.09 16.28 16.31
N ILE A 260 54.85 16.81 15.34
CA ILE A 260 54.91 18.25 15.08
C ILE A 260 53.59 18.75 14.48
N SER A 261 52.96 17.96 13.61
CA SER A 261 51.61 18.24 13.11
C SER A 261 50.60 18.32 14.26
N ASN A 262 50.62 17.36 15.19
CA ASN A 262 49.76 17.42 16.39
C ASN A 262 50.04 18.64 17.27
N LEU A 263 51.31 19.03 17.42
CA LEU A 263 51.67 20.27 18.11
C LEU A 263 51.13 21.51 17.38
N ASN A 264 51.11 21.51 16.05
CA ASN A 264 50.55 22.62 15.26
C ASN A 264 49.05 22.74 15.53
N ASN A 265 48.34 21.61 15.40
CA ASN A 265 46.90 21.53 15.55
C ASN A 265 46.43 21.97 16.94
N ASN A 266 47.30 21.89 17.94
CA ASN A 266 47.04 22.32 19.32
C ASN A 266 47.68 23.67 19.68
N ASN A 267 48.22 24.43 18.72
CA ASN A 267 48.91 25.71 18.94
C ASN A 267 50.10 25.64 19.92
N MET A 268 50.75 24.48 20.01
CA MET A 268 51.85 24.19 20.94
C MET A 268 53.24 24.18 20.30
N ILE A 269 53.36 24.38 18.98
CA ILE A 269 54.66 24.33 18.29
C ILE A 269 55.69 25.26 18.94
N HIS A 270 55.32 26.50 19.23
CA HIS A 270 56.23 27.48 19.83
C HIS A 270 56.65 27.09 21.25
N GLU A 271 55.72 26.57 22.06
CA GLU A 271 56.01 26.07 23.41
C GLU A 271 57.05 24.93 23.38
N GLN A 272 57.06 24.18 22.28
CA GLN A 272 57.90 23.00 22.08
C GLN A 272 59.09 23.23 21.15
N ARG A 273 59.62 24.45 20.93
CA ARG A 273 60.93 24.66 20.27
C ARG A 273 62.09 24.79 21.29
N PRO A 274 63.25 24.08 21.12
CA PRO A 274 63.70 23.24 19.99
C PRO A 274 63.13 21.83 19.92
N LEU A 275 62.58 21.43 18.78
CA LEU A 275 61.91 20.14 18.68
C LEU A 275 62.90 18.97 18.63
N TYR A 276 62.98 18.23 19.73
CA TYR A 276 63.66 16.94 19.79
C TYR A 276 62.77 15.98 20.56
N PHE A 277 62.60 14.77 20.05
CA PHE A 277 61.82 13.71 20.67
C PHE A 277 62.71 12.47 20.78
N TYR A 278 62.65 11.77 21.91
CA TYR A 278 63.34 10.50 22.05
C TYR A 278 62.75 9.49 21.09
N PRO A 279 63.61 8.79 20.34
CA PRO A 279 63.15 7.67 19.53
C PRO A 279 62.67 6.56 20.45
N SER A 280 61.50 6.02 20.15
CA SER A 280 61.00 4.77 20.70
C SER A 280 61.23 3.67 19.68
N SER A 281 61.71 2.51 20.11
CA SER A 281 61.79 1.30 19.27
C SER A 281 60.43 0.61 19.13
N GLN A 282 59.46 0.96 19.97
CA GLN A 282 58.12 0.39 19.96
C GLN A 282 57.18 1.30 19.17
N ARG A 283 56.60 0.73 18.10
CA ARG A 283 55.53 1.37 17.33
C ARG A 283 54.20 1.04 18.00
N LEU A 284 53.52 2.04 18.53
CA LEU A 284 52.19 1.89 19.13
C LEU A 284 51.15 2.35 18.13
N VAL A 285 50.29 1.43 17.71
CA VAL A 285 49.21 1.68 16.76
C VAL A 285 47.87 1.37 17.42
N ALA A 286 46.86 2.17 17.11
CA ALA A 286 45.48 1.82 17.36
C ALA A 286 44.80 1.46 16.02
N GLY A 287 43.83 0.55 16.06
CA GLY A 287 43.24 -0.07 14.86
C GLY A 287 43.95 -1.38 14.47
N LYS A 288 43.67 -1.91 13.28
CA LYS A 288 44.29 -3.13 12.78
C LYS A 288 45.01 -2.90 11.45
N GLU A 289 46.30 -3.22 11.41
CA GLU A 289 47.15 -3.02 10.22
C GLU A 289 46.68 -3.88 9.04
N ASP A 290 46.16 -5.09 9.28
CA ASP A 290 45.62 -6.00 8.27
C ASP A 290 44.38 -5.45 7.54
N LYS A 291 43.63 -4.56 8.20
CA LYS A 291 42.45 -3.87 7.64
C LYS A 291 42.75 -2.49 7.08
N GLY A 292 44.03 -2.07 7.09
CA GLY A 292 44.45 -0.77 6.58
C GLY A 292 43.98 0.43 7.39
N ASN A 293 43.44 0.24 8.60
CA ASN A 293 42.87 1.30 9.44
C ASN A 293 43.71 1.59 10.70
N SER A 294 44.97 1.14 10.72
CA SER A 294 45.89 1.40 11.81
C SER A 294 46.40 2.84 11.78
N LYS A 295 46.32 3.55 12.91
CA LYS A 295 46.92 4.87 13.11
C LYS A 295 47.99 4.80 14.19
N LEU A 296 49.14 5.43 13.92
CA LEU A 296 50.22 5.55 14.90
C LEU A 296 49.80 6.50 16.02
N ILE A 297 49.99 6.07 17.27
CA ILE A 297 49.77 6.92 18.44
C ILE A 297 51.08 7.64 18.75
N VAL A 298 51.04 8.97 18.74
CA VAL A 298 52.22 9.81 18.98
C VAL A 298 51.97 10.82 20.11
N PRO A 299 53.02 11.39 20.74
CA PRO A 299 52.87 12.48 21.70
C PRO A 299 51.93 13.59 21.23
N PHE A 300 51.24 14.21 22.20
CA PHE A 300 50.27 15.30 22.02
C PHE A 300 48.97 14.94 21.27
N GLU A 301 48.77 13.68 20.87
CA GLU A 301 47.53 13.18 20.23
C GLU A 301 46.26 13.46 21.06
N PHE A 302 46.37 13.35 22.39
CA PHE A 302 45.22 13.47 23.31
C PHE A 302 45.01 14.89 23.88
N VAL A 303 45.81 15.88 23.46
CA VAL A 303 45.65 17.26 23.96
C VAL A 303 44.30 17.81 23.49
N GLY A 304 43.53 18.39 24.41
CA GLY A 304 42.20 18.95 24.13
C GLY A 304 41.12 17.93 23.78
N LYS A 305 41.43 16.63 23.74
CA LYS A 305 40.47 15.57 23.43
C LYS A 305 39.66 15.15 24.64
N LYS A 306 38.40 14.76 24.42
CA LYS A 306 37.47 14.26 25.44
C LYS A 306 37.56 12.73 25.45
N LEU A 307 37.98 12.14 26.56
CA LEU A 307 38.22 10.70 26.68
C LEU A 307 37.13 10.03 27.50
N TYR A 308 36.56 8.95 26.96
CA TYR A 308 35.64 8.06 27.67
C TYR A 308 36.34 6.74 27.98
N TYR A 309 36.28 6.31 29.25
CA TYR A 309 36.85 5.06 29.73
C TYR A 309 35.74 4.13 30.20
N GLY A 310 35.71 2.90 29.68
CA GLY A 310 34.67 1.91 30.00
C GLY A 310 35.09 0.50 29.62
N LEU A 311 34.29 -0.50 30.03
CA LEU A 311 34.61 -1.91 29.83
C LEU A 311 34.11 -2.38 28.46
N THR A 312 35.03 -2.87 27.62
CA THR A 312 34.71 -3.33 26.25
C THR A 312 34.96 -4.83 26.04
N ALA A 313 35.36 -5.56 27.08
CA ALA A 313 35.69 -6.97 27.00
C ALA A 313 34.44 -7.85 26.82
N THR A 314 34.57 -8.91 26.00
CA THR A 314 33.51 -9.90 25.77
C THR A 314 33.18 -10.63 27.07
N GLY A 315 31.91 -10.58 27.50
CA GLY A 315 31.44 -11.19 28.76
C GLY A 315 31.23 -10.21 29.90
N THR A 316 31.47 -8.91 29.69
CA THR A 316 31.10 -7.86 30.64
C THR A 316 29.62 -7.44 30.46
N HIS A 317 29.03 -6.88 31.51
CA HIS A 317 27.64 -6.38 31.51
C HIS A 317 27.48 -5.04 30.77
N ASP A 318 28.58 -4.46 30.27
CA ASP A 318 28.62 -3.13 29.64
C ASP A 318 28.48 -3.18 28.10
N LEU A 319 28.13 -4.36 27.57
CA LEU A 319 27.76 -4.58 26.18
C LEU A 319 26.24 -4.82 26.09
N ASN A 320 25.52 -3.95 25.41
CA ASN A 320 24.08 -4.13 25.16
C ASN A 320 23.73 -3.96 23.67
N PRO A 321 22.61 -4.55 23.23
CA PRO A 321 22.16 -4.42 21.85
C PRO A 321 21.73 -2.99 21.52
N MET A 322 22.14 -2.52 20.35
CA MET A 322 21.68 -1.30 19.67
C MET A 322 21.18 -1.69 18.27
N PRO A 323 20.31 -0.89 17.61
CA PRO A 323 19.67 -1.27 16.34
C PRO A 323 20.61 -1.78 15.24
N PHE A 324 21.84 -1.26 15.17
CA PHE A 324 22.84 -1.64 14.16
C PHE A 324 23.99 -2.51 14.70
N ASN A 325 24.10 -2.69 16.02
CA ASN A 325 25.15 -3.49 16.62
C ASN A 325 24.62 -4.24 17.86
N PRO A 326 24.51 -5.59 17.81
CA PRO A 326 23.96 -6.38 18.91
C PRO A 326 24.88 -6.43 20.15
N ARG A 327 26.16 -6.07 20.02
CA ARG A 327 27.15 -6.02 21.11
C ARG A 327 27.84 -4.67 21.14
N TYR A 328 27.08 -3.60 21.35
CA TYR A 328 27.60 -2.25 21.39
C TYR A 328 28.16 -1.92 22.80
N PRO A 329 29.39 -1.39 22.91
CA PRO A 329 29.92 -0.86 24.17
C PRO A 329 29.10 0.34 24.66
N MET A 330 28.50 0.24 25.83
CA MET A 330 27.64 1.30 26.37
C MET A 330 28.39 2.59 26.68
N VAL A 331 29.70 2.53 26.91
CA VAL A 331 30.56 3.73 26.98
C VAL A 331 30.42 4.63 25.74
N GLY A 332 30.19 4.05 24.56
CA GLY A 332 29.98 4.81 23.32
C GLY A 332 28.65 5.56 23.28
N LEU A 333 27.66 5.16 24.09
CA LEU A 333 26.38 5.88 24.21
C LEU A 333 26.59 7.27 24.79
N HIS A 334 27.50 7.41 25.75
CA HIS A 334 27.86 8.70 26.34
C HIS A 334 28.52 9.63 25.30
N ALA A 335 29.43 9.08 24.48
CA ALA A 335 30.06 9.81 23.39
C ALA A 335 29.02 10.26 22.35
N ASN A 336 28.09 9.39 21.95
CA ASN A 336 27.02 9.74 21.00
C ASN A 336 26.07 10.81 21.56
N ALA A 337 25.72 10.75 22.84
CA ALA A 337 24.88 11.76 23.48
C ALA A 337 25.59 13.13 23.49
N LEU A 338 26.89 13.16 23.82
CA LEU A 338 27.69 14.37 23.71
C LEU A 338 27.74 14.88 22.26
N ASN A 339 28.03 14.00 21.29
CA ASN A 339 28.10 14.39 19.88
C ASN A 339 26.78 14.99 19.39
N THR A 340 25.65 14.44 19.83
CA THR A 340 24.32 14.95 19.51
C THR A 340 24.10 16.38 20.04
N ILE A 341 24.64 16.69 21.22
CA ILE A 341 24.58 18.04 21.82
C ILE A 341 25.49 19.01 21.07
N LEU A 342 26.74 18.59 20.80
CA LEU A 342 27.74 19.41 20.13
C LEU A 342 27.34 19.72 18.68
N ASP A 343 26.99 18.72 17.89
CA ASP A 343 26.63 18.85 16.46
C ASP A 343 25.25 19.48 16.18
N ASN A 344 24.50 19.85 17.22
CA ASN A 344 23.13 20.34 17.11
C ASN A 344 22.14 19.36 16.44
N LYS A 345 22.35 18.05 16.57
CA LYS A 345 21.47 17.01 15.99
C LYS A 345 20.37 16.58 16.97
N LEU A 346 19.81 17.56 17.69
CA LEU A 346 18.85 17.34 18.78
C LEU A 346 17.48 16.94 18.22
N ILE A 347 16.91 15.83 18.72
CA ILE A 347 15.64 15.31 18.22
C ILE A 347 14.47 15.91 19.01
N HIS A 348 13.55 16.54 18.29
CA HIS A 348 12.32 17.10 18.84
C HIS A 348 11.14 16.17 18.60
N GLU A 349 10.57 15.60 19.67
CA GLU A 349 9.37 14.76 19.58
C GLU A 349 8.12 15.66 19.44
N VAL A 350 7.30 15.40 18.42
CA VAL A 350 6.03 16.12 18.24
C VAL A 350 5.10 15.78 19.40
N SER A 351 4.49 16.80 20.01
CA SER A 351 3.59 16.60 21.14
C SER A 351 2.44 15.65 20.78
N LYS A 352 2.00 14.84 21.76
CA LYS A 352 0.89 13.90 21.57
C LYS A 352 -0.42 14.56 21.12
N SER A 353 -0.66 15.81 21.51
CA SER A 353 -1.84 16.58 21.10
C SER A 353 -1.85 16.84 19.58
N TRP A 354 -0.70 17.17 19.01
CA TRP A 354 -0.55 17.36 17.55
C TRP A 354 -0.73 16.04 16.80
N VAL A 355 -0.19 14.93 17.31
CA VAL A 355 -0.42 13.60 16.74
C VAL A 355 -1.91 13.25 16.77
N LEU A 356 -2.61 13.52 17.88
CA LEU A 356 -4.05 13.31 17.99
C LEU A 356 -4.84 14.15 16.97
N LEU A 357 -4.47 15.41 16.75
CA LEU A 357 -5.09 16.26 15.73
C LEU A 357 -4.92 15.69 14.32
N ILE A 358 -3.73 15.15 14.00
CA ILE A 358 -3.48 14.47 12.72
C ILE A 358 -4.39 13.25 12.58
N ILE A 359 -4.49 12.42 13.62
CA ILE A 359 -5.36 11.22 13.62
C ILE A 359 -6.82 11.62 13.38
N ILE A 360 -7.32 12.67 14.03
CA ILE A 360 -8.69 13.17 13.86
C ILE A 360 -8.92 13.66 12.43
N LEU A 361 -7.97 14.41 11.87
CA LEU A 361 -8.05 14.92 10.51
C LEU A 361 -8.06 13.79 9.48
N VAL A 362 -7.19 12.79 9.65
CA VAL A 362 -7.19 11.56 8.85
C VAL A 362 -8.53 10.83 8.97
N GLY A 363 -9.07 10.71 10.19
CA GLY A 363 -10.38 10.11 10.43
C GLY A 363 -11.52 10.81 9.70
N MET A 364 -11.52 12.15 9.66
CA MET A 364 -12.51 12.92 8.89
C MET A 364 -12.35 12.69 7.38
N VAL A 365 -11.12 12.72 6.87
CA VAL A 365 -10.87 12.44 5.45
C VAL A 365 -11.34 11.02 5.07
N LEU A 366 -11.14 10.04 5.95
CA LEU A 366 -11.66 8.69 5.75
C LEU A 366 -13.19 8.67 5.74
N ALA A 367 -13.82 9.29 6.74
CA ALA A 367 -15.27 9.25 6.93
C ALA A 367 -16.05 9.96 5.80
N PHE A 368 -15.51 11.05 5.25
CA PHE A 368 -16.20 11.83 4.21
C PHE A 368 -15.65 11.58 2.80
N GLY A 369 -14.36 11.26 2.66
CA GLY A 369 -13.72 11.04 1.37
C GLY A 369 -13.97 9.64 0.82
N VAL A 370 -13.79 8.59 1.63
CA VAL A 370 -13.85 7.20 1.16
C VAL A 370 -15.24 6.78 0.66
N PRO A 371 -16.36 7.15 1.30
CA PRO A 371 -17.69 6.72 0.83
C PRO A 371 -18.05 7.21 -0.58
N SER A 372 -17.39 8.26 -1.08
CA SER A 372 -17.62 8.79 -2.43
C SER A 372 -16.85 8.06 -3.54
N LEU A 373 -15.97 7.13 -3.17
CA LEU A 373 -15.05 6.45 -4.08
C LEU A 373 -15.39 4.96 -4.20
N THR A 374 -15.05 4.36 -5.33
CA THR A 374 -15.07 2.90 -5.45
C THR A 374 -14.00 2.28 -4.53
N PRO A 375 -14.14 1.00 -4.11
CA PRO A 375 -13.13 0.36 -3.25
C PRO A 375 -11.71 0.41 -3.83
N VAL A 376 -11.56 0.28 -5.16
CA VAL A 376 -10.23 0.36 -5.80
C VAL A 376 -9.65 1.77 -5.72
N GLN A 377 -10.45 2.80 -6.00
CA GLN A 377 -10.04 4.20 -5.92
C GLN A 377 -9.75 4.64 -4.49
N GLY A 378 -10.59 4.22 -3.54
CA GLY A 378 -10.40 4.46 -2.10
C GLY A 378 -9.08 3.83 -1.63
N GLY A 379 -8.84 2.56 -1.94
CA GLY A 379 -7.60 1.86 -1.61
C GLY A 379 -6.35 2.53 -2.19
N ALA A 380 -6.39 2.94 -3.47
CA ALA A 380 -5.29 3.66 -4.10
C ALA A 380 -5.00 5.01 -3.42
N THR A 381 -6.05 5.77 -3.09
CA THR A 381 -5.94 7.07 -2.41
C THR A 381 -5.29 6.92 -1.03
N ILE A 382 -5.73 5.93 -0.24
CA ILE A 382 -5.15 5.66 1.07
C ILE A 382 -3.70 5.16 0.95
N GLY A 383 -3.38 4.35 -0.06
CA GLY A 383 -2.02 3.92 -0.34
C GLY A 383 -1.07 5.11 -0.61
N VAL A 384 -1.50 6.07 -1.44
CA VAL A 384 -0.74 7.30 -1.72
C VAL A 384 -0.56 8.14 -0.45
N LEU A 385 -1.63 8.33 0.34
CA LEU A 385 -1.56 9.07 1.59
C LEU A 385 -0.61 8.41 2.60
N LEU A 386 -0.63 7.09 2.72
CA LEU A 386 0.26 6.34 3.62
C LEU A 386 1.73 6.47 3.21
N ILE A 387 2.02 6.34 1.91
CA ILE A 387 3.39 6.53 1.36
C ILE A 387 3.85 7.97 1.57
N GLY A 388 2.99 8.95 1.25
CA GLY A 388 3.28 10.37 1.43
C GLY A 388 3.54 10.72 2.90
N TYR A 389 2.71 10.21 3.81
CA TYR A 389 2.89 10.40 5.26
C TYR A 389 4.18 9.75 5.77
N THR A 390 4.47 8.53 5.32
CA THR A 390 5.72 7.83 5.67
C THR A 390 6.94 8.62 5.20
N TYR A 391 6.93 9.07 3.94
CA TYR A 391 7.98 9.92 3.40
C TYR A 391 8.14 11.22 4.20
N LEU A 392 7.04 11.89 4.54
CA LEU A 392 7.06 13.10 5.37
C LEU A 392 7.70 12.85 6.74
N CYS A 393 7.34 11.77 7.43
CA CYS A 393 7.95 11.39 8.70
C CYS A 393 9.46 11.19 8.57
N PHE A 394 9.93 10.46 7.55
CA PHE A 394 11.36 10.27 7.31
C PHE A 394 12.08 11.57 6.92
N TYR A 395 11.45 12.40 6.11
CA TYR A 395 12.00 13.70 5.69
C TYR A 395 12.18 14.65 6.88
N LEU A 396 11.16 14.78 7.73
CA LEU A 396 11.21 15.59 8.95
C LEU A 396 12.25 15.06 9.94
N PHE A 397 12.36 13.74 10.08
CA PHE A 397 13.33 13.12 10.97
C PHE A 397 14.78 13.32 10.49
N SER A 398 15.04 13.09 9.20
CA SER A 398 16.40 13.13 8.64
C SER A 398 16.95 14.54 8.44
N ASN A 399 16.10 15.49 8.03
CA ASN A 399 16.55 16.85 7.66
C ASN A 399 16.26 17.90 8.74
N GLN A 400 15.21 17.71 9.55
CA GLN A 400 14.78 18.69 10.56
C GLN A 400 14.89 18.16 11.99
N HIS A 401 15.32 16.89 12.17
CA HIS A 401 15.38 16.22 13.46
C HIS A 401 14.06 16.23 14.25
N ILE A 402 12.93 16.33 13.54
CA ILE A 402 11.59 16.26 14.12
C ILE A 402 11.09 14.83 14.06
N TRP A 403 10.76 14.25 15.21
CA TRP A 403 10.15 12.94 15.30
C TRP A 403 8.62 13.05 15.33
N LEU A 404 8.02 12.77 14.18
CA LEU A 404 6.58 12.60 14.02
C LEU A 404 6.20 11.11 14.13
N ASP A 405 5.11 10.80 14.83
CA ASP A 405 4.67 9.41 15.03
C ASP A 405 4.16 8.79 13.73
N LEU A 406 4.83 7.72 13.27
CA LEU A 406 4.46 7.00 12.06
C LEU A 406 3.28 6.05 12.29
N PHE A 407 3.21 5.43 13.47
CA PHE A 407 2.34 4.28 13.69
C PHE A 407 0.90 4.68 13.98
N GLY A 408 0.65 5.70 14.81
CA GLY A 408 -0.70 6.12 15.15
C GLY A 408 -1.54 6.45 13.90
N PRO A 409 -1.18 7.48 13.12
CA PRO A 409 -1.89 7.83 11.90
C PRO A 409 -1.88 6.71 10.84
N GLY A 410 -0.77 5.97 10.69
CA GLY A 410 -0.69 4.87 9.71
C GLY A 410 -1.65 3.72 10.02
N ILE A 411 -1.81 3.35 11.28
CA ILE A 411 -2.77 2.33 11.72
C ILE A 411 -4.21 2.86 11.54
N THR A 412 -4.47 4.12 11.87
CA THR A 412 -5.79 4.74 11.65
C THR A 412 -6.18 4.73 10.17
N MET A 413 -5.27 5.08 9.26
CA MET A 413 -5.50 5.00 7.81
C MET A 413 -5.87 3.57 7.39
N THR A 414 -5.06 2.59 7.82
CA THR A 414 -5.20 1.19 7.39
C THR A 414 -6.46 0.54 7.96
N ILE A 415 -6.64 0.56 9.29
CA ILE A 415 -7.79 -0.08 9.96
C ILE A 415 -9.07 0.69 9.64
N GLY A 416 -9.03 2.02 9.60
CA GLY A 416 -10.19 2.84 9.28
C GLY A 416 -10.72 2.55 7.87
N TYR A 417 -9.85 2.48 6.87
CA TYR A 417 -10.23 2.13 5.50
C TYR A 417 -10.79 0.69 5.39
N LEU A 418 -10.12 -0.29 6.00
CA LEU A 418 -10.62 -1.67 6.02
C LEU A 418 -11.99 -1.77 6.69
N GLY A 419 -12.18 -1.09 7.83
CA GLY A 419 -13.46 -1.06 8.54
C GLY A 419 -14.59 -0.48 7.69
N ILE A 420 -14.36 0.65 7.03
CA ILE A 420 -15.35 1.28 6.12
C ILE A 420 -15.65 0.35 4.94
N THR A 421 -14.63 -0.27 4.34
CA THR A 421 -14.81 -1.18 3.20
C THR A 421 -15.63 -2.41 3.58
N VAL A 422 -15.32 -3.04 4.72
CA VAL A 422 -16.07 -4.19 5.25
C VAL A 422 -17.51 -3.79 5.58
N TYR A 423 -17.71 -2.62 6.20
CA TYR A 423 -19.05 -2.13 6.51
C TYR A 423 -19.88 -1.93 5.23
N ASN A 424 -19.31 -1.27 4.22
CA ASN A 424 -19.99 -1.06 2.94
C ASN A 424 -20.32 -2.38 2.25
N TYR A 425 -19.37 -3.32 2.23
CA TYR A 425 -19.59 -4.65 1.67
C TYR A 425 -20.72 -5.41 2.37
N ILE A 426 -20.76 -5.39 3.71
CA ILE A 426 -21.84 -6.03 4.48
C ILE A 426 -23.20 -5.38 4.17
N GLN A 427 -23.25 -4.06 4.00
CA GLN A 427 -24.50 -3.38 3.67
C GLN A 427 -24.98 -3.69 2.24
N GLU A 428 -24.05 -3.72 1.29
CA GLU A 428 -24.31 -4.15 -0.08
C GLU A 428 -24.86 -5.58 -0.15
N GLU A 429 -24.22 -6.52 0.56
CA GLU A 429 -24.67 -7.92 0.61
C GLU A 429 -26.06 -8.06 1.24
N LYS A 430 -26.34 -7.34 2.33
CA LYS A 430 -27.65 -7.35 2.97
C LYS A 430 -28.76 -6.84 2.05
N ASN A 431 -28.48 -5.80 1.27
CA ASN A 431 -29.45 -5.23 0.34
C ASN A 431 -29.77 -6.22 -0.80
N LYS A 432 -28.74 -6.87 -1.37
CA LYS A 432 -28.94 -7.93 -2.38
C LYS A 432 -29.73 -9.12 -1.83
N GLN A 433 -29.37 -9.57 -0.64
CA GLN A 433 -30.06 -10.69 0.00
C GLN A 433 -31.53 -10.36 0.29
N PHE A 434 -31.83 -9.12 0.70
CA PHE A 434 -33.21 -8.66 0.89
C PHE A 434 -34.04 -8.72 -0.39
N LEU A 435 -33.48 -8.26 -1.53
CA LEU A 435 -34.16 -8.34 -2.83
C LEU A 435 -34.40 -9.80 -3.24
N LYS A 436 -33.39 -10.66 -3.08
CA LYS A 436 -33.50 -12.09 -3.39
C LYS A 436 -34.54 -12.80 -2.53
N GLU A 437 -34.61 -12.52 -1.23
CA GLU A 437 -35.61 -13.08 -0.33
C GLU A 437 -37.02 -12.56 -0.61
N SER A 438 -37.15 -11.31 -1.04
CA SER A 438 -38.46 -10.68 -1.29
C SER A 438 -39.05 -11.01 -2.66
N PHE A 439 -38.22 -11.13 -3.70
CA PHE A 439 -38.67 -11.25 -5.10
C PHE A 439 -38.18 -12.52 -5.80
N GLY A 440 -37.20 -13.24 -5.27
CA GLY A 440 -36.57 -14.38 -5.97
C GLY A 440 -37.47 -15.60 -6.22
N THR A 441 -38.70 -15.61 -5.70
CA THR A 441 -39.74 -16.62 -6.05
C THR A 441 -40.61 -16.21 -7.22
N TYR A 442 -40.54 -14.94 -7.66
CA TYR A 442 -41.42 -14.35 -8.67
C TYR A 442 -40.67 -13.92 -9.94
N VAL A 443 -39.39 -13.55 -9.81
CA VAL A 443 -38.55 -13.05 -10.91
C VAL A 443 -37.25 -13.84 -11.04
N SER A 444 -36.66 -13.83 -12.24
CA SER A 444 -35.38 -14.49 -12.52
C SER A 444 -34.22 -13.85 -11.75
N PRO A 445 -33.11 -14.59 -11.51
CA PRO A 445 -31.89 -14.03 -10.91
C PRO A 445 -31.36 -12.81 -11.65
N GLU A 446 -31.42 -12.81 -12.98
CA GLU A 446 -30.98 -11.69 -13.82
C GLU A 446 -31.82 -10.43 -13.58
N LEU A 447 -33.12 -10.57 -13.37
CA LEU A 447 -33.99 -9.46 -13.01
C LEU A 447 -33.72 -8.96 -11.58
N ILE A 448 -33.41 -9.84 -10.62
CA ILE A 448 -32.99 -9.42 -9.26
C ILE A 448 -31.72 -8.56 -9.32
N ASP A 449 -30.74 -8.96 -10.13
CA ASP A 449 -29.51 -8.19 -10.30
C ASP A 449 -29.79 -6.82 -10.93
N GLN A 450 -30.67 -6.75 -11.94
CA GLN A 450 -31.12 -5.49 -12.53
C GLN A 450 -31.88 -4.60 -11.52
N MET A 451 -32.71 -5.17 -10.64
CA MET A 451 -33.41 -4.42 -9.58
C MET A 451 -32.38 -3.77 -8.66
N TYR A 452 -31.35 -4.52 -8.26
CA TYR A 452 -30.28 -3.99 -7.42
C TYR A 452 -29.50 -2.86 -8.10
N GLU A 453 -29.14 -3.03 -9.38
CA GLU A 453 -28.38 -2.03 -10.15
C GLU A 453 -29.19 -0.76 -10.41
N SER A 454 -30.50 -0.87 -10.62
CA SER A 454 -31.39 0.28 -10.85
C SER A 454 -31.53 1.21 -9.64
N GLY A 455 -31.32 0.67 -8.42
CA GLY A 455 -31.50 1.41 -7.17
C GLY A 455 -32.96 1.76 -6.86
N GLU A 456 -33.93 1.22 -7.61
CA GLU A 456 -35.36 1.44 -7.37
C GLU A 456 -35.84 0.51 -6.25
N GLU A 457 -36.08 1.08 -5.07
CA GLU A 457 -36.73 0.35 -4.00
C GLU A 457 -38.19 0.06 -4.37
N PRO A 458 -38.65 -1.21 -4.35
CA PRO A 458 -40.05 -1.53 -4.60
C PRO A 458 -40.91 -0.94 -3.48
N SER A 459 -41.61 0.14 -3.81
CA SER A 459 -42.40 0.91 -2.85
C SER A 459 -43.74 0.22 -2.53
N LEU A 460 -44.31 0.53 -1.36
CA LEU A 460 -45.65 0.08 -0.98
C LEU A 460 -46.70 0.84 -1.81
N GLY A 461 -47.36 0.14 -2.71
CA GLY A 461 -48.37 0.70 -3.60
C GLY A 461 -48.49 -0.14 -4.86
N GLY A 462 -49.51 0.15 -5.66
CA GLY A 462 -49.56 -0.30 -7.04
C GLY A 462 -49.09 0.83 -7.94
N GLU A 463 -48.18 0.55 -8.87
CA GLU A 463 -47.80 1.45 -9.93
C GLU A 463 -48.63 1.15 -11.17
N GLU A 464 -49.27 2.18 -11.73
CA GLU A 464 -49.96 2.08 -13.01
C GLU A 464 -48.93 2.11 -14.13
N GLY A 465 -48.92 1.06 -14.95
CA GLY A 465 -47.96 0.92 -16.03
C GLY A 465 -48.54 0.16 -17.22
N TYR A 466 -47.85 0.29 -18.35
CA TYR A 466 -48.18 -0.42 -19.58
C TYR A 466 -47.46 -1.77 -19.56
N HIS A 467 -48.22 -2.86 -19.41
CA HIS A 467 -47.68 -4.20 -19.17
C HIS A 467 -48.45 -5.25 -19.99
N THR A 468 -47.93 -6.48 -20.02
CA THR A 468 -48.64 -7.61 -20.64
C THR A 468 -49.10 -8.60 -19.57
N ALA A 469 -50.40 -8.89 -19.53
CA ALA A 469 -50.98 -9.93 -18.70
C ALA A 469 -50.99 -11.28 -19.44
N PHE A 470 -50.65 -12.35 -18.73
CA PHE A 470 -50.48 -13.70 -19.26
C PHE A 470 -51.17 -14.72 -18.35
N PHE A 471 -52.08 -15.51 -18.92
CA PHE A 471 -52.83 -16.54 -18.20
C PHE A 471 -52.74 -17.87 -18.92
N THR A 472 -52.54 -18.95 -18.18
CA THR A 472 -52.63 -20.32 -18.70
C THR A 472 -53.64 -21.15 -17.91
N ASP A 473 -54.14 -22.24 -18.51
CA ASP A 473 -55.00 -23.25 -17.88
C ASP A 473 -54.87 -24.58 -18.62
N ILE A 474 -54.94 -25.73 -17.93
CA ILE A 474 -54.88 -27.03 -18.59
C ILE A 474 -56.27 -27.41 -19.09
N GLN A 475 -56.34 -27.78 -20.37
CA GLN A 475 -57.57 -28.23 -20.99
C GLN A 475 -58.12 -29.48 -20.27
N SER A 476 -59.38 -29.40 -19.83
CA SER A 476 -60.12 -30.50 -19.19
C SER A 476 -59.51 -30.97 -17.88
N PHE A 477 -59.01 -30.03 -17.06
CA PHE A 477 -58.26 -30.38 -15.86
C PHE A 477 -58.99 -31.36 -14.93
N SER A 478 -60.25 -31.05 -14.63
CA SER A 478 -61.09 -31.88 -13.77
C SER A 478 -61.17 -33.34 -14.25
N ALA A 479 -61.24 -33.58 -15.57
CA ALA A 479 -61.40 -34.91 -16.14
C ALA A 479 -60.14 -35.78 -16.03
N PHE A 480 -58.94 -35.19 -16.08
CA PHE A 480 -57.73 -35.97 -15.80
C PHE A 480 -57.61 -36.20 -14.28
N SER A 481 -58.02 -35.24 -13.44
CA SER A 481 -57.83 -35.30 -11.98
C SER A 481 -58.64 -36.43 -11.32
N GLU A 482 -59.77 -36.78 -11.93
CA GLU A 482 -60.61 -37.92 -11.53
C GLU A 482 -60.00 -39.28 -11.89
N LYS A 483 -59.04 -39.32 -12.84
CA LYS A 483 -58.41 -40.56 -13.33
C LYS A 483 -57.07 -40.87 -12.65
N LEU A 484 -56.52 -39.94 -11.86
CA LEU A 484 -55.23 -40.07 -11.21
C LEU A 484 -55.38 -40.17 -9.70
N THR A 485 -54.44 -40.84 -9.03
CA THR A 485 -54.33 -40.70 -7.57
C THR A 485 -53.80 -39.31 -7.20
N ALA A 486 -54.04 -38.87 -5.96
CA ALA A 486 -53.59 -37.56 -5.50
C ALA A 486 -52.05 -37.38 -5.63
N SER A 487 -51.27 -38.42 -5.37
CA SER A 487 -49.80 -38.38 -5.48
C SER A 487 -49.34 -38.27 -6.94
N GLU A 488 -49.97 -39.01 -7.85
CA GLU A 488 -49.66 -38.93 -9.29
C GLU A 488 -50.04 -37.57 -9.86
N LEU A 489 -51.17 -37.03 -9.43
CA LEU A 489 -51.62 -35.70 -9.83
C LEU A 489 -50.63 -34.62 -9.38
N VAL A 490 -50.19 -34.64 -8.12
CA VAL A 490 -49.19 -33.69 -7.61
C VAL A 490 -47.87 -33.81 -8.37
N PHE A 491 -47.42 -35.04 -8.67
CA PHE A 491 -46.20 -35.27 -9.44
C PHE A 491 -46.30 -34.67 -10.85
N LEU A 492 -47.40 -34.99 -11.56
CA LEU A 492 -47.65 -34.50 -12.92
C LEU A 492 -47.75 -32.97 -12.94
N LEU A 493 -48.48 -32.39 -11.99
CA LEU A 493 -48.63 -30.93 -11.89
C LEU A 493 -47.33 -30.23 -11.58
N ASN A 494 -46.52 -30.75 -10.66
CA ASN A 494 -45.23 -30.15 -10.35
C ASN A 494 -44.31 -30.19 -11.57
N GLN A 495 -44.30 -31.30 -12.34
CA GLN A 495 -43.50 -31.38 -13.56
C GLN A 495 -43.97 -30.37 -14.60
N TYR A 496 -45.29 -30.27 -14.84
CA TYR A 496 -45.88 -29.29 -15.75
C TYR A 496 -45.58 -27.85 -15.31
N LEU A 497 -45.93 -27.49 -14.07
CA LEU A 497 -45.77 -26.13 -13.56
C LEU A 497 -44.29 -25.72 -13.53
N THR A 498 -43.36 -26.64 -13.24
CA THR A 498 -41.92 -26.37 -13.29
C THR A 498 -41.50 -25.99 -14.70
N ASP A 499 -41.75 -26.87 -15.68
CA ASP A 499 -41.29 -26.65 -17.06
C ASP A 499 -41.90 -25.40 -17.70
N MET A 500 -43.20 -25.16 -17.48
CA MET A 500 -43.87 -23.95 -17.96
C MET A 500 -43.32 -22.69 -17.28
N THR A 501 -43.03 -22.74 -15.97
CA THR A 501 -42.51 -21.59 -15.23
C THR A 501 -41.06 -21.31 -15.60
N ASP A 502 -40.25 -22.33 -15.87
CA ASP A 502 -38.89 -22.16 -16.36
C ASP A 502 -38.91 -21.42 -17.71
N VAL A 503 -39.75 -21.84 -18.65
CA VAL A 503 -39.97 -21.11 -19.92
C VAL A 503 -40.44 -19.67 -19.68
N LEU A 504 -41.34 -19.44 -18.72
CA LEU A 504 -41.81 -18.10 -18.36
C LEU A 504 -40.65 -17.21 -17.89
N LEU A 505 -39.86 -17.69 -16.92
CA LEU A 505 -38.78 -16.93 -16.29
C LEU A 505 -37.61 -16.70 -17.27
N GLU A 506 -37.26 -17.68 -18.11
CA GLU A 506 -36.21 -17.58 -19.13
C GLU A 506 -36.49 -16.49 -20.18
N ASN A 507 -37.76 -16.15 -20.39
CA ASN A 507 -38.16 -15.07 -21.31
C ASN A 507 -38.52 -13.79 -20.54
N ASN A 508 -38.04 -13.64 -19.30
CA ASN A 508 -38.24 -12.48 -18.42
C ASN A 508 -39.70 -12.21 -18.04
N GLY A 509 -40.53 -13.26 -17.99
CA GLY A 509 -41.85 -13.16 -17.37
C GLY A 509 -41.74 -13.10 -15.85
N THR A 510 -42.67 -12.41 -15.21
CA THR A 510 -42.82 -12.38 -13.76
C THR A 510 -43.98 -13.28 -13.37
N LEU A 511 -43.70 -14.31 -12.57
CA LEU A 511 -44.73 -15.18 -12.02
C LEU A 511 -45.53 -14.41 -10.95
N ASP A 512 -46.85 -14.32 -11.10
CA ASP A 512 -47.72 -13.73 -10.08
C ASP A 512 -48.13 -14.81 -9.07
N LYS A 513 -48.84 -15.85 -9.54
CA LYS A 513 -49.26 -17.00 -8.73
C LYS A 513 -49.71 -18.19 -9.56
N TYR A 514 -49.79 -19.34 -8.91
CA TYR A 514 -50.54 -20.50 -9.38
C TYR A 514 -51.98 -20.46 -8.87
N ILE A 515 -52.95 -20.77 -9.73
CA ILE A 515 -54.36 -20.97 -9.36
C ILE A 515 -54.77 -22.38 -9.79
N GLY A 516 -54.52 -23.37 -8.93
CA GLY A 516 -54.68 -24.78 -9.32
C GLY A 516 -53.61 -25.15 -10.34
N ASP A 517 -54.02 -25.42 -11.57
CA ASP A 517 -53.17 -25.65 -12.75
C ASP A 517 -52.89 -24.42 -13.60
N ALA A 518 -53.59 -23.32 -13.33
CA ALA A 518 -53.39 -22.09 -14.06
C ALA A 518 -52.12 -21.36 -13.59
N ILE A 519 -51.34 -20.87 -14.55
CA ILE A 519 -50.23 -19.95 -14.30
C ILE A 519 -50.71 -18.54 -14.60
N VAL A 520 -50.62 -17.66 -13.60
CA VAL A 520 -50.87 -16.23 -13.76
C VAL A 520 -49.53 -15.52 -13.73
N ALA A 521 -49.25 -14.75 -14.77
CA ALA A 521 -47.99 -14.05 -14.93
C ALA A 521 -48.18 -12.72 -15.67
N PHE A 522 -47.16 -11.88 -15.65
CA PHE A 522 -47.15 -10.64 -16.41
C PHE A 522 -45.73 -10.25 -16.83
N TYR A 523 -45.62 -9.28 -17.73
CA TYR A 523 -44.36 -8.76 -18.23
C TYR A 523 -44.33 -7.23 -18.15
N GLY A 524 -43.13 -6.68 -17.96
CA GLY A 524 -42.88 -5.25 -17.88
C GLY A 524 -42.92 -4.66 -16.46
N ALA A 525 -43.07 -5.52 -15.44
CA ALA A 525 -42.96 -5.18 -14.03
C ALA A 525 -42.34 -6.37 -13.25
N PRO A 526 -41.69 -6.16 -12.08
CA PRO A 526 -41.44 -4.87 -11.41
C PRO A 526 -40.40 -3.99 -12.12
N ILE A 527 -39.66 -4.54 -13.08
CA ILE A 527 -38.72 -3.78 -13.92
C ILE A 527 -39.34 -3.62 -15.30
N GLU A 528 -39.13 -2.45 -15.91
CA GLU A 528 -39.52 -2.20 -17.30
C GLU A 528 -38.73 -3.12 -18.24
N ILE A 529 -39.46 -3.91 -19.04
CA ILE A 529 -38.89 -4.81 -20.03
C ILE A 529 -39.29 -4.31 -21.40
N LYS A 530 -38.29 -3.97 -22.21
CA LYS A 530 -38.53 -3.60 -23.61
C LYS A 530 -39.08 -4.80 -24.39
N ASP A 531 -40.04 -4.54 -25.29
CA ASP A 531 -40.67 -5.57 -26.13
C ASP A 531 -41.39 -6.67 -25.34
N HIS A 532 -41.95 -6.34 -24.17
CA HIS A 532 -42.65 -7.29 -23.30
C HIS A 532 -43.84 -8.00 -23.97
N GLU A 533 -44.48 -7.38 -24.97
CA GLU A 533 -45.51 -8.01 -25.79
C GLU A 533 -44.94 -9.14 -26.64
N TYR A 534 -43.81 -8.91 -27.29
CA TYR A 534 -43.15 -9.92 -28.11
C TYR A 534 -42.66 -11.08 -27.25
N LEU A 535 -42.00 -10.79 -26.11
CA LEU A 535 -41.54 -11.83 -25.18
C LEU A 535 -42.70 -12.69 -24.68
N SER A 536 -43.84 -12.09 -24.33
CA SER A 536 -45.02 -12.85 -23.92
C SER A 536 -45.54 -13.80 -25.00
N CYS A 537 -45.49 -13.39 -26.28
CA CYS A 537 -45.87 -14.24 -27.41
C CYS A 537 -44.87 -15.39 -27.61
N ILE A 538 -43.57 -15.12 -27.50
CA ILE A 538 -42.52 -16.14 -27.56
C ILE A 538 -42.69 -17.17 -26.45
N THR A 539 -42.97 -16.73 -25.23
CA THR A 539 -43.23 -17.63 -24.10
C THR A 539 -44.41 -18.54 -24.38
N ALA A 540 -45.51 -18.01 -24.94
CA ALA A 540 -46.66 -18.85 -25.25
C ALA A 540 -46.33 -19.95 -26.28
N ILE A 541 -45.56 -19.60 -27.33
CA ILE A 541 -45.10 -20.56 -28.34
C ILE A 541 -44.21 -21.62 -27.69
N LYS A 542 -43.18 -21.20 -26.95
CA LYS A 542 -42.25 -22.11 -26.27
C LYS A 542 -42.92 -23.01 -25.23
N MET A 543 -43.94 -22.51 -24.51
CA MET A 543 -44.72 -23.33 -23.58
C MET A 543 -45.48 -24.46 -24.31
N GLN A 544 -45.99 -24.21 -25.52
CA GLN A 544 -46.61 -25.27 -26.32
C GLN A 544 -45.58 -26.30 -26.80
N GLU A 545 -44.40 -25.84 -27.20
CA GLU A 545 -43.28 -26.70 -27.62
C GLU A 545 -42.76 -27.56 -26.47
N SER A 546 -42.54 -26.97 -25.29
CA SER A 546 -42.04 -27.70 -24.12
C SER A 546 -43.11 -28.67 -23.58
N LEU A 547 -44.39 -28.29 -23.64
CA LEU A 547 -45.49 -29.22 -23.35
C LEU A 547 -45.52 -30.40 -24.33
N ASP A 548 -45.15 -30.19 -25.60
CA ASP A 548 -45.03 -31.30 -26.56
C ASP A 548 -43.92 -32.28 -26.18
N LEU A 549 -42.77 -31.78 -25.73
CA LEU A 549 -41.69 -32.61 -25.21
C LEU A 549 -42.11 -33.38 -23.95
N LEU A 550 -42.85 -32.73 -23.04
CA LEU A 550 -43.43 -33.40 -21.87
C LEU A 550 -44.40 -34.51 -22.26
N ARG A 551 -45.30 -34.25 -23.23
CA ARG A 551 -46.21 -35.29 -23.76
C ARG A 551 -45.44 -36.48 -24.33
N GLN A 552 -44.37 -36.24 -25.09
CA GLN A 552 -43.53 -37.30 -25.63
C GLN A 552 -42.84 -38.11 -24.52
N SER A 553 -42.36 -37.44 -23.47
CA SER A 553 -41.79 -38.11 -22.28
C SER A 553 -42.84 -38.96 -21.57
N TRP A 554 -44.03 -38.42 -21.30
CA TRP A 554 -45.10 -39.14 -20.62
C TRP A 554 -45.58 -40.35 -21.44
N GLN A 555 -45.66 -40.23 -22.77
CA GLN A 555 -45.95 -41.36 -23.65
C GLN A 555 -44.85 -42.44 -23.60
N ALA A 556 -43.58 -42.05 -23.50
CA ALA A 556 -42.46 -42.98 -23.40
C ALA A 556 -42.43 -43.75 -22.06
N GLU A 557 -43.10 -43.25 -21.02
CA GLU A 557 -43.27 -43.93 -19.73
C GLU A 557 -44.33 -45.05 -19.76
N GLY A 558 -44.93 -45.33 -20.93
CA GLY A 558 -45.88 -46.43 -21.14
C GLY A 558 -47.23 -46.18 -20.47
N ASP A 559 -47.81 -47.21 -19.86
CA ASP A 559 -49.16 -47.15 -19.28
C ASP A 559 -49.23 -46.42 -17.92
N ARG A 560 -48.14 -45.76 -17.49
CA ARG A 560 -48.12 -44.99 -16.24
C ARG A 560 -49.16 -43.87 -16.26
N TRP A 561 -49.31 -43.21 -17.42
CA TRP A 561 -50.20 -42.07 -17.57
C TRP A 561 -51.42 -42.45 -18.42
N PRO A 562 -52.63 -42.01 -18.05
CA PRO A 562 -53.82 -42.25 -18.87
C PRO A 562 -53.72 -41.48 -20.19
N GLU A 563 -54.37 -41.98 -21.23
CA GLU A 563 -54.35 -41.38 -22.58
C GLU A 563 -54.68 -39.87 -22.62
N ILE A 564 -55.51 -39.39 -21.67
CA ILE A 564 -55.85 -37.97 -21.55
C ILE A 564 -54.62 -37.08 -21.21
N VAL A 565 -53.62 -37.62 -20.51
CA VAL A 565 -52.36 -36.93 -20.19
C VAL A 565 -51.42 -36.90 -21.40
N HIS A 566 -51.40 -37.96 -22.21
CA HIS A 566 -50.62 -38.02 -23.45
C HIS A 566 -51.04 -36.99 -24.50
N HIS A 567 -52.25 -36.45 -24.37
CA HIS A 567 -52.81 -35.40 -25.21
C HIS A 567 -53.11 -34.11 -24.42
N MET A 568 -52.43 -33.88 -23.29
CA MET A 568 -52.60 -32.68 -22.49
C MET A 568 -52.33 -31.43 -23.32
N GLN A 569 -53.21 -30.44 -23.22
CA GLN A 569 -53.05 -29.14 -23.87
C GLN A 569 -53.20 -28.04 -22.83
N ASN A 570 -52.44 -26.96 -22.96
CA ASN A 570 -52.65 -25.74 -22.20
C ASN A 570 -53.26 -24.66 -23.09
N ARG A 571 -54.23 -23.93 -22.57
CA ARG A 571 -54.74 -22.72 -23.19
C ARG A 571 -54.00 -21.53 -22.60
N ILE A 572 -53.71 -20.54 -23.44
CA ILE A 572 -52.98 -19.34 -23.09
C ILE A 572 -53.75 -18.12 -23.57
N GLY A 573 -53.96 -17.16 -22.68
CA GLY A 573 -54.61 -15.88 -22.96
C GLY A 573 -53.66 -14.72 -22.69
N ILE A 574 -53.48 -13.82 -23.66
CA ILE A 574 -52.55 -12.69 -23.54
C ILE A 574 -53.26 -11.37 -23.89
N SER A 575 -53.06 -10.35 -23.05
CA SER A 575 -53.54 -9.00 -23.31
C SER A 575 -52.56 -7.96 -22.77
N THR A 576 -52.27 -6.96 -23.59
CA THR A 576 -51.38 -5.86 -23.25
C THR A 576 -52.18 -4.57 -23.05
N GLY A 577 -51.80 -3.77 -22.06
CA GLY A 577 -52.35 -2.43 -21.87
C GLY A 577 -52.03 -1.86 -20.49
N GLN A 578 -52.70 -0.76 -20.14
CA GLN A 578 -52.59 -0.17 -18.81
C GLN A 578 -53.17 -1.12 -17.76
N MET A 579 -52.38 -1.35 -16.69
CA MET A 579 -52.77 -2.09 -15.50
C MET A 579 -51.92 -1.63 -14.31
N VAL A 580 -52.36 -1.96 -13.10
CA VAL A 580 -51.65 -1.65 -11.86
C VAL A 580 -50.91 -2.88 -11.40
N THR A 581 -49.59 -2.80 -11.20
CA THR A 581 -48.79 -3.86 -10.59
C THR A 581 -48.24 -3.42 -9.25
N GLY A 582 -48.20 -4.31 -8.26
CA GLY A 582 -47.69 -3.92 -6.94
C GLY A 582 -48.03 -4.90 -5.84
N ASN A 583 -47.60 -4.57 -4.62
CA ASN A 583 -47.91 -5.34 -3.43
C ASN A 583 -49.38 -5.14 -3.04
N MET A 584 -50.22 -6.16 -3.23
CA MET A 584 -51.65 -6.13 -2.90
C MET A 584 -52.01 -7.24 -1.90
N GLY A 585 -52.95 -6.96 -1.00
CA GLY A 585 -53.42 -7.92 -0.01
C GLY A 585 -53.75 -7.29 1.34
N SER A 586 -53.68 -8.10 2.39
CA SER A 586 -53.86 -7.65 3.78
C SER A 586 -52.50 -7.32 4.41
N LYS A 587 -52.47 -6.50 5.47
CA LYS A 587 -51.22 -6.18 6.20
C LYS A 587 -50.39 -7.41 6.63
N ALA A 588 -51.04 -8.56 6.80
CA ALA A 588 -50.38 -9.81 7.21
C ALA A 588 -49.98 -10.73 6.04
N ARG A 589 -50.55 -10.51 4.84
CA ARG A 589 -50.29 -11.31 3.62
C ARG A 589 -50.45 -10.41 2.40
N MET A 590 -49.32 -10.06 1.81
CA MET A 590 -49.21 -9.24 0.60
C MET A 590 -48.62 -10.13 -0.49
N ASN A 591 -49.15 -10.01 -1.71
CA ASN A 591 -48.60 -10.64 -2.90
C ASN A 591 -48.34 -9.55 -3.95
N TYR A 592 -47.20 -9.61 -4.62
CA TYR A 592 -46.94 -8.77 -5.78
C TYR A 592 -47.77 -9.29 -6.97
N THR A 593 -48.75 -8.51 -7.44
CA THR A 593 -49.76 -8.98 -8.40
C THR A 593 -50.23 -7.85 -9.31
N MET A 594 -50.93 -8.19 -10.39
CA MET A 594 -51.52 -7.23 -11.33
C MET A 594 -53.04 -7.08 -11.13
N MET A 595 -53.57 -5.87 -11.35
CA MET A 595 -55.01 -5.59 -11.45
C MET A 595 -55.31 -4.65 -12.60
N GLY A 596 -56.40 -4.91 -13.32
CA GLY A 596 -56.84 -4.03 -14.39
C GLY A 596 -57.80 -4.70 -15.35
N ASP A 597 -58.35 -3.90 -16.24
CA ASP A 597 -59.28 -4.38 -17.26
C ASP A 597 -58.59 -5.28 -18.33
N ASN A 598 -57.32 -4.99 -18.66
CA ASN A 598 -56.51 -5.84 -19.53
C ASN A 598 -56.16 -7.19 -18.87
N VAL A 599 -55.96 -7.23 -17.56
CA VAL A 599 -55.77 -8.47 -16.79
C VAL A 599 -57.00 -9.37 -16.92
N ASN A 600 -58.20 -8.80 -16.72
CA ASN A 600 -59.45 -9.53 -16.92
C ASN A 600 -59.61 -10.01 -18.37
N THR A 601 -59.20 -9.19 -19.34
CA THR A 601 -59.26 -9.54 -20.77
C THR A 601 -58.39 -10.75 -21.06
N ALA A 602 -57.12 -10.80 -20.61
CA ALA A 602 -56.24 -11.96 -20.79
C ALA A 602 -56.84 -13.25 -20.19
N ALA A 603 -57.34 -13.21 -18.95
CA ALA A 603 -57.99 -14.34 -18.31
C ALA A 603 -59.23 -14.83 -19.10
N ARG A 604 -59.99 -13.91 -19.69
CA ARG A 604 -61.16 -14.26 -20.52
C ARG A 604 -60.74 -14.90 -21.84
N LEU A 605 -59.66 -14.43 -22.47
CA LEU A 605 -59.15 -14.98 -23.72
C LEU A 605 -58.71 -16.43 -23.56
N GLU A 606 -57.97 -16.76 -22.49
CA GLU A 606 -57.66 -18.16 -22.15
C GLU A 606 -58.95 -18.99 -22.16
N SER A 607 -59.94 -18.55 -21.37
CA SER A 607 -61.18 -19.31 -21.18
C SER A 607 -62.02 -19.45 -22.46
N SER A 608 -61.92 -18.48 -23.38
CA SER A 608 -62.67 -18.45 -24.65
C SER A 608 -62.00 -19.24 -25.76
N ALA A 609 -60.70 -19.53 -25.66
CA ALA A 609 -59.95 -20.26 -26.67
C ALA A 609 -60.57 -21.63 -26.98
N LYS A 610 -61.22 -22.26 -25.98
CA LYS A 610 -61.98 -23.52 -26.14
C LYS A 610 -63.15 -23.43 -27.13
N GLN A 611 -63.75 -22.25 -27.30
CA GLN A 611 -64.88 -22.04 -28.22
C GLN A 611 -64.40 -22.08 -29.67
N TYR A 612 -63.17 -21.62 -29.91
CA TYR A 612 -62.51 -21.64 -31.22
C TYR A 612 -61.67 -22.91 -31.43
N GLY A 613 -61.42 -23.68 -30.38
CA GLY A 613 -60.56 -24.86 -30.45
C GLY A 613 -59.09 -24.50 -30.67
N VAL A 614 -58.65 -23.38 -30.12
CA VAL A 614 -57.27 -22.86 -30.21
C VAL A 614 -56.61 -22.90 -28.84
N TYR A 615 -55.28 -22.79 -28.81
CA TYR A 615 -54.49 -22.94 -27.58
C TYR A 615 -53.73 -21.69 -27.18
N ILE A 616 -53.49 -20.75 -28.10
CA ILE A 616 -52.95 -19.44 -27.76
C ILE A 616 -53.86 -18.36 -28.37
N GLN A 617 -54.49 -17.56 -27.51
CA GLN A 617 -55.39 -16.48 -27.92
C GLN A 617 -54.88 -15.14 -27.38
N ILE A 618 -54.70 -14.18 -28.28
CA ILE A 618 -54.14 -12.85 -27.96
C ILE A 618 -55.12 -11.73 -28.33
N ALA A 619 -55.13 -10.67 -27.52
CA ALA A 619 -55.89 -9.46 -27.81
C ALA A 619 -55.22 -8.66 -28.95
N ASN A 620 -56.00 -7.83 -29.66
CA ASN A 620 -55.45 -6.91 -30.65
C ASN A 620 -54.38 -5.97 -30.09
N SER A 621 -54.49 -5.60 -28.81
CA SER A 621 -53.51 -4.75 -28.13
C SER A 621 -52.14 -5.41 -27.98
N THR A 622 -52.09 -6.74 -27.92
CA THR A 622 -50.82 -7.50 -27.93
C THR A 622 -50.36 -7.75 -29.36
N TYR A 623 -51.28 -7.97 -30.30
CA TYR A 623 -50.94 -8.23 -31.71
C TYR A 623 -50.33 -7.02 -32.44
N GLU A 624 -50.90 -5.82 -32.29
CA GLU A 624 -50.45 -4.65 -33.06
C GLU A 624 -48.95 -4.33 -32.90
N PRO A 625 -48.36 -4.35 -31.68
CA PRO A 625 -46.91 -4.15 -31.49
C PRO A 625 -46.02 -5.26 -32.08
N VAL A 626 -46.58 -6.44 -32.37
CA VAL A 626 -45.81 -7.63 -32.79
C VAL A 626 -46.18 -8.15 -34.19
N LYS A 627 -47.07 -7.46 -34.91
CA LYS A 627 -47.64 -7.92 -36.19
C LYS A 627 -46.62 -8.24 -37.29
N ASP A 628 -45.47 -7.58 -37.27
CA ASP A 628 -44.39 -7.80 -38.26
C ASP A 628 -43.45 -8.95 -37.86
N ARG A 629 -43.60 -9.49 -36.64
CA ARG A 629 -42.76 -10.54 -36.06
C ARG A 629 -43.50 -11.85 -35.82
N MET A 630 -44.83 -11.80 -35.69
CA MET A 630 -45.68 -12.93 -35.31
C MET A 630 -46.68 -13.28 -36.40
N VAL A 631 -46.86 -14.58 -36.62
CA VAL A 631 -47.88 -15.12 -37.51
C VAL A 631 -49.11 -15.45 -36.70
N VAL A 632 -50.26 -14.93 -37.14
CA VAL A 632 -51.54 -15.07 -36.45
C VAL A 632 -52.67 -15.46 -37.39
N ARG A 633 -53.73 -16.04 -36.82
CA ARG A 633 -55.02 -16.24 -37.50
C ARG A 633 -56.07 -15.27 -36.92
N ASP A 634 -56.76 -14.53 -37.78
CA ASP A 634 -57.87 -13.62 -37.41
C ASP A 634 -59.06 -14.47 -36.93
N LEU A 635 -59.35 -14.45 -35.62
CA LEU A 635 -60.36 -15.35 -35.06
C LEU A 635 -61.74 -14.73 -35.07
N ASP A 636 -61.92 -13.56 -34.45
CA ASP A 636 -63.23 -12.95 -34.27
C ASP A 636 -63.14 -11.53 -33.69
N ASN A 637 -64.26 -10.82 -33.70
CA ASN A 637 -64.50 -9.63 -32.89
C ASN A 637 -65.43 -10.02 -31.74
N VAL A 638 -64.87 -10.38 -30.58
CA VAL A 638 -65.64 -10.92 -29.46
C VAL A 638 -66.14 -9.79 -28.57
N ARG A 639 -67.45 -9.74 -28.33
CA ARG A 639 -68.03 -8.90 -27.28
C ARG A 639 -68.00 -9.67 -25.97
N VAL A 640 -67.08 -9.32 -25.07
CA VAL A 640 -66.97 -10.00 -23.79
C VAL A 640 -68.00 -9.43 -22.81
N MET A 641 -68.72 -10.31 -22.10
CA MET A 641 -69.77 -9.91 -21.14
C MET A 641 -69.23 -8.84 -20.16
N GLY A 642 -69.86 -7.66 -20.17
CA GLY A 642 -69.45 -6.50 -19.38
C GLY A 642 -68.69 -5.39 -20.13
N LYS A 643 -68.37 -5.56 -21.42
CA LYS A 643 -67.84 -4.49 -22.30
C LYS A 643 -68.81 -4.19 -23.45
N ASN A 644 -68.97 -2.91 -23.80
CA ASN A 644 -69.77 -2.48 -24.95
C ASN A 644 -68.99 -2.55 -26.27
N GLU A 645 -67.68 -2.37 -26.24
CA GLU A 645 -66.80 -2.43 -27.41
C GLU A 645 -66.31 -3.86 -27.68
N PRO A 646 -66.45 -4.38 -28.91
CA PRO A 646 -65.92 -5.69 -29.28
C PRO A 646 -64.39 -5.65 -29.31
N VAL A 647 -63.75 -6.67 -28.74
CA VAL A 647 -62.30 -6.83 -28.77
C VAL A 647 -61.96 -7.76 -29.94
N LYS A 648 -61.13 -7.28 -30.87
CA LYS A 648 -60.57 -8.13 -31.92
C LYS A 648 -59.55 -9.08 -31.31
N VAL A 649 -59.67 -10.36 -31.64
CA VAL A 649 -58.84 -11.44 -31.07
C VAL A 649 -58.20 -12.27 -32.16
N TRP A 650 -57.03 -12.79 -31.84
CA TRP A 650 -56.17 -13.51 -32.77
C TRP A 650 -55.71 -14.82 -32.15
N GLU A 651 -55.49 -15.84 -32.97
CA GLU A 651 -54.72 -17.01 -32.56
C GLU A 651 -53.26 -16.78 -32.91
N LEU A 652 -52.38 -16.93 -31.93
CA LEU A 652 -50.94 -16.89 -32.17
C LEU A 652 -50.46 -18.25 -32.65
N ILE A 653 -49.71 -18.28 -33.77
CA ILE A 653 -49.23 -19.51 -34.39
C ILE A 653 -47.75 -19.71 -34.15
N SER A 654 -46.92 -18.77 -34.59
CA SER A 654 -45.47 -18.87 -34.57
C SER A 654 -44.82 -17.50 -34.78
N GLU A 655 -43.49 -17.45 -34.72
CA GLU A 655 -42.73 -16.36 -35.30
C GLU A 655 -42.79 -16.40 -36.84
N VAL A 656 -42.63 -15.25 -37.48
CA VAL A 656 -42.51 -15.13 -38.95
C VAL A 656 -41.32 -15.94 -39.44
N GLY A 657 -41.54 -16.79 -40.45
CA GLY A 657 -40.52 -17.68 -41.03
C GLY A 657 -40.32 -19.00 -40.29
N GLN A 658 -40.98 -19.20 -39.15
CA GLN A 658 -40.98 -20.45 -38.37
C GLN A 658 -42.36 -21.13 -38.39
N GLU A 659 -43.21 -20.81 -39.36
CA GLU A 659 -44.55 -21.37 -39.45
C GLU A 659 -44.49 -22.88 -39.72
N PRO A 660 -45.25 -23.70 -38.97
CA PRO A 660 -45.39 -25.11 -39.32
C PRO A 660 -45.96 -25.24 -40.74
N GLU A 661 -45.44 -26.18 -41.53
CA GLU A 661 -45.79 -26.36 -42.95
C GLU A 661 -47.30 -26.50 -43.20
N GLN A 662 -48.03 -27.02 -42.22
CA GLN A 662 -49.48 -27.11 -42.27
C GLN A 662 -50.16 -25.73 -42.22
N TYR A 663 -49.72 -24.83 -41.34
CA TYR A 663 -50.30 -23.49 -41.22
C TYR A 663 -50.03 -22.62 -42.45
N LYS A 664 -48.96 -22.88 -43.21
CA LYS A 664 -48.72 -22.24 -44.52
C LYS A 664 -49.83 -22.54 -45.54
N LYS A 665 -50.56 -23.64 -45.37
CA LYS A 665 -51.73 -24.01 -46.20
C LYS A 665 -53.06 -23.61 -45.55
N ILE A 666 -53.18 -23.77 -44.23
CA ILE A 666 -54.40 -23.43 -43.49
C ILE A 666 -54.66 -21.92 -43.56
N LEU A 667 -53.66 -21.07 -43.27
CA LEU A 667 -53.88 -19.64 -43.12
C LEU A 667 -54.44 -18.98 -44.39
N PRO A 668 -53.88 -19.20 -45.60
CA PRO A 668 -54.47 -18.64 -46.82
C PRO A 668 -55.90 -19.12 -47.09
N ALA A 669 -56.18 -20.43 -46.93
CA ALA A 669 -57.50 -21.00 -47.15
C ALA A 669 -58.53 -20.46 -46.14
N TYR A 670 -58.13 -20.34 -44.87
CA TYR A 670 -58.97 -19.80 -43.81
C TYR A 670 -59.24 -18.30 -44.00
N HIS A 671 -58.22 -17.49 -44.34
CA HIS A 671 -58.40 -16.05 -44.54
C HIS A 671 -59.24 -15.75 -45.78
N GLU A 672 -59.14 -16.56 -46.85
CA GLU A 672 -60.05 -16.48 -47.99
C GLU A 672 -61.50 -16.75 -47.57
N ALA A 673 -61.74 -17.81 -46.80
CA ALA A 673 -63.06 -18.14 -46.28
C ALA A 673 -63.62 -17.02 -45.36
N LEU A 674 -62.77 -16.44 -44.50
CA LEU A 674 -63.14 -15.34 -43.63
C LEU A 674 -63.42 -14.04 -44.40
N ALA A 675 -62.71 -13.78 -45.50
CA ALA A 675 -62.99 -12.64 -46.37
C ALA A 675 -64.35 -12.78 -47.06
N LEU A 676 -64.68 -13.98 -47.55
CA LEU A 676 -66.01 -14.29 -48.10
C LEU A 676 -67.12 -14.12 -47.05
N TYR A 677 -66.87 -14.55 -45.82
CA TYR A 677 -67.78 -14.35 -44.69
C TYR A 677 -68.02 -12.86 -44.39
N LYS A 678 -66.95 -12.05 -44.34
CA LYS A 678 -67.05 -10.60 -44.11
C LYS A 678 -67.75 -9.87 -45.27
N ASN A 679 -67.64 -10.38 -46.50
CA ASN A 679 -68.33 -9.88 -47.68
C ASN A 679 -69.78 -10.39 -47.83
N GLN A 680 -70.29 -11.15 -46.84
CA GLN A 680 -71.64 -11.74 -46.86
C GLN A 680 -71.90 -12.76 -48.00
N ASP A 681 -70.83 -13.31 -48.59
CA ASP A 681 -70.90 -14.36 -49.62
C ASP A 681 -71.07 -15.75 -48.95
N TRP A 682 -72.17 -15.95 -48.21
CA TRP A 682 -72.33 -17.08 -47.28
C TRP A 682 -72.10 -18.46 -47.87
N GLN A 683 -72.65 -18.75 -49.07
CA GLN A 683 -72.49 -20.07 -49.69
C GLN A 683 -71.03 -20.35 -50.05
N LYS A 684 -70.32 -19.37 -50.62
CA LYS A 684 -68.90 -19.50 -50.94
C LYS A 684 -68.06 -19.59 -49.66
N ALA A 685 -68.41 -18.83 -48.62
CA ALA A 685 -67.76 -18.89 -47.33
C ALA A 685 -67.89 -20.28 -46.69
N ILE A 686 -69.07 -20.92 -46.75
CA ILE A 686 -69.28 -22.30 -46.26
C ILE A 686 -68.36 -23.27 -46.98
N ASP A 687 -68.31 -23.21 -48.31
CA ASP A 687 -67.50 -24.13 -49.11
C ASP A 687 -65.99 -23.91 -48.86
N ALA A 688 -65.56 -22.66 -48.74
CA ALA A 688 -64.18 -22.30 -48.40
C ALA A 688 -63.80 -22.72 -46.96
N PHE A 689 -64.69 -22.56 -45.97
CA PHE A 689 -64.45 -23.03 -44.61
C PHE A 689 -64.43 -24.57 -44.53
N LYS A 690 -65.23 -25.29 -45.33
CA LYS A 690 -65.13 -26.76 -45.43
C LYS A 690 -63.78 -27.20 -46.02
N ALA A 691 -63.28 -26.46 -47.03
CA ALA A 691 -61.96 -26.72 -47.59
C ALA A 691 -60.84 -26.44 -46.56
N SER A 692 -60.95 -25.35 -45.80
CA SER A 692 -60.04 -25.03 -44.70
C SER A 692 -60.11 -26.07 -43.57
N ASP A 693 -61.30 -26.49 -43.15
CA ASP A 693 -61.51 -27.54 -42.12
C ASP A 693 -60.79 -28.85 -42.46
N ALA A 694 -60.78 -29.25 -43.74
CA ALA A 694 -60.09 -30.44 -44.19
C ALA A 694 -58.55 -30.36 -44.04
N LEU A 695 -57.99 -29.16 -43.88
CA LEU A 695 -56.58 -28.91 -43.64
C LEU A 695 -56.25 -28.77 -42.15
N GLU A 696 -57.24 -28.59 -41.28
CA GLU A 696 -57.03 -28.37 -39.85
C GLU A 696 -56.96 -29.69 -39.06
N ASP A 697 -55.95 -29.81 -38.19
CA ASP A 697 -55.79 -30.99 -37.36
C ASP A 697 -56.89 -31.14 -36.31
N MET A 698 -57.42 -32.36 -36.23
CA MET A 698 -58.35 -32.80 -35.21
C MET A 698 -57.79 -34.04 -34.51
N PHE A 699 -57.52 -33.92 -33.21
CA PHE A 699 -56.98 -35.00 -32.37
C PHE A 699 -57.88 -35.26 -31.16
N SER A 700 -57.62 -36.38 -30.45
CA SER A 700 -58.36 -36.79 -29.26
C SER A 700 -58.30 -35.69 -28.18
N GLY A 701 -59.40 -34.96 -28.01
CA GLY A 701 -59.51 -33.82 -27.08
C GLY A 701 -59.85 -32.48 -27.73
N ARG A 702 -59.52 -32.26 -29.01
CA ARG A 702 -59.92 -31.06 -29.76
C ARG A 702 -61.35 -31.23 -30.28
N LYS A 703 -62.32 -30.48 -29.73
CA LYS A 703 -63.76 -30.64 -30.05
C LYS A 703 -64.20 -29.87 -31.29
N THR A 704 -63.52 -28.77 -31.60
CA THR A 704 -63.81 -27.87 -32.73
C THR A 704 -62.53 -27.23 -33.20
N ASN A 705 -62.60 -26.47 -34.29
CA ASN A 705 -61.53 -25.61 -34.79
C ASN A 705 -62.16 -24.32 -35.38
N PRO A 706 -61.37 -23.29 -35.71
CA PRO A 706 -61.94 -22.04 -36.19
C PRO A 706 -62.79 -22.19 -37.45
N SER A 707 -62.42 -23.02 -38.42
CA SER A 707 -63.26 -23.25 -39.62
C SER A 707 -64.64 -23.82 -39.25
N ARG A 708 -64.70 -24.81 -38.34
CA ARG A 708 -65.96 -25.42 -37.87
C ARG A 708 -66.84 -24.47 -37.06
N VAL A 709 -66.26 -23.46 -36.44
CA VAL A 709 -67.04 -22.42 -35.72
C VAL A 709 -67.79 -21.53 -36.70
N TYR A 710 -67.19 -21.20 -37.84
CA TYR A 710 -67.79 -20.28 -38.81
C TYR A 710 -68.82 -20.95 -39.74
N ILE A 711 -68.72 -22.26 -40.02
CA ILE A 711 -69.69 -22.94 -40.89
C ILE A 711 -71.14 -22.78 -40.39
N PRO A 712 -71.50 -23.09 -39.13
CA PRO A 712 -72.85 -22.90 -38.63
C PRO A 712 -73.29 -21.42 -38.59
N ARG A 713 -72.35 -20.49 -38.40
CA ARG A 713 -72.64 -19.05 -38.45
C ARG A 713 -73.03 -18.60 -39.86
N CYS A 714 -72.30 -19.08 -40.87
CA CYS A 714 -72.63 -18.83 -42.27
C CYS A 714 -74.00 -19.44 -42.63
N GLU A 715 -74.29 -20.66 -42.18
CA GLU A 715 -75.60 -21.31 -42.40
C GLU A 715 -76.75 -20.53 -41.74
N HIS A 716 -76.51 -20.00 -40.54
CA HIS A 716 -77.46 -19.14 -39.85
C HIS A 716 -77.72 -17.84 -40.62
N PHE A 717 -76.68 -17.14 -41.06
CA PHE A 717 -76.82 -15.89 -41.82
C PHE A 717 -77.32 -16.09 -43.24
N LEU A 718 -77.11 -17.25 -43.85
CA LEU A 718 -77.74 -17.64 -45.11
C LEU A 718 -79.27 -17.72 -44.95
N SER A 719 -79.75 -18.15 -43.78
CA SER A 719 -81.17 -18.23 -43.45
C SER A 719 -81.72 -16.92 -42.86
N ASN A 720 -80.87 -16.11 -42.24
CA ASN A 720 -81.20 -14.87 -41.53
C ASN A 720 -80.14 -13.78 -41.85
N PRO A 721 -80.18 -13.15 -43.03
CA PRO A 721 -79.14 -12.21 -43.44
C PRO A 721 -79.05 -11.04 -42.45
N PRO A 722 -77.86 -10.66 -42.00
CA PRO A 722 -77.70 -9.46 -41.21
C PRO A 722 -77.95 -8.23 -42.11
N GLY A 723 -78.44 -7.12 -41.54
CA GLY A 723 -78.71 -5.89 -42.30
C GLY A 723 -77.44 -5.22 -42.84
N ASP A 724 -77.59 -4.19 -43.66
CA ASP A 724 -76.48 -3.46 -44.30
C ASP A 724 -75.48 -2.85 -43.31
N ASP A 725 -75.89 -2.59 -42.06
CA ASP A 725 -75.08 -2.03 -40.97
C ASP A 725 -74.32 -3.10 -40.16
N TRP A 726 -74.13 -4.31 -40.69
CA TRP A 726 -73.48 -5.40 -39.96
C TRP A 726 -71.98 -5.14 -39.72
N ASP A 727 -71.58 -5.18 -38.46
CA ASP A 727 -70.21 -4.93 -37.99
C ASP A 727 -69.31 -6.18 -38.02
N GLY A 728 -69.79 -7.28 -38.60
CA GLY A 728 -69.07 -8.56 -38.64
C GLY A 728 -69.10 -9.35 -37.34
N VAL A 729 -69.76 -8.85 -36.28
CA VAL A 729 -69.75 -9.44 -34.95
C VAL A 729 -70.80 -10.55 -34.83
N TRP A 730 -70.38 -11.69 -34.27
CA TRP A 730 -71.30 -12.75 -33.84
C TRP A 730 -71.70 -12.55 -32.38
N THR A 731 -72.98 -12.26 -32.11
CA THR A 731 -73.51 -12.13 -30.74
C THR A 731 -74.15 -13.44 -30.31
N LEU A 732 -73.55 -14.14 -29.35
CA LEU A 732 -74.11 -15.37 -28.77
C LEU A 732 -75.49 -15.11 -28.14
N THR A 733 -76.51 -15.86 -28.56
CA THR A 733 -77.88 -15.78 -28.02
C THR A 733 -78.16 -16.75 -26.85
N SER A 734 -77.19 -17.56 -26.44
CA SER A 734 -77.24 -18.35 -25.21
C SER A 734 -75.88 -18.45 -24.53
N LYS A 735 -75.90 -18.60 -23.20
CA LYS A 735 -74.73 -18.72 -22.31
C LYS A 735 -73.81 -19.88 -22.65
#